data_AF-A0A7L2P0K6-F1
#
_entry.id   AF-A0A7L2P0K6-F1
#
_cell.length_a   1.000
_cell.length_b   1.000
_cell.length_c   1.000
_cell.angle_alpha   90.00
_cell.angle_beta   90.00
_cell.angle_gamma   90.00
#
_symmetry.space_group_name_H-M   'P 1'
#
loop_
_entity.id
_entity.type
_entity.pdbx_description
1 polymer ?
#
loop_
_entity_poly.entity_id
_entity_poly.type
_entity_poly.pdbx_seq_one_letter_code
_entity_poly.pdbx_strand_id
1 'polypeptide(L)'
;GALVEMAVHTAAVLLCGLSPVLQPLRNLAFQPHRMQDITAQARSWEVMRDLHWYACPNGHPCTVGECGRPMETSRCPDCRVPIGGINHKPLQGFQLARNQEDRTQTGHILGDVEHRRTLGTSDRGVSPVAFVLLRLLTHLSMLLGASRDPQSLAGMIKPAVDDVVSFLQQHIQEDLAQLTRILGKSVDDTMNILHLVLSSLLQAPQQQPGQWLVQFDDVLSTKEKRNKWEDIVANTIIVPELKDLDKKLLKLNRQIQEDERVSSNPIVKIVYGDPAAFLSQLPGDSHIHHSKMWSCRKRVSVENLGHVVQQKNAKDTVPLLWKFLHKETELRLVKFLPEILALQRDLVRQFQNTAEVKHCSIREFLREPYSDVMRDQLERRVNVFLSVWNKLRSSLDTNGEIKLPKGYCDAELSLESRLEVLLPRRQGLGLCSTALASYLIGLHNNFVHSVNRHIKEDDRYLISPSEVADLHVISYEVERDLIPLILSNCQYSMEKGGETLQDFDLERIQQQVISKFLQGKPLITLTGIPTLVYRHDRNYEQLFSDVRNKLEQSALPSSVMNMISGELQSYSDVCDALSLTEITLGFLAMAGENAEMLLTEYIEQVLQMGDQTNPHVLQALRRCQLRHSMALWQLLCAHKSEQLLRLGRDPFADVSPAYKEELTPELAKLLHTFLVHSRLETFLQELHEMIILKLRRVQAVEEFRPDWSLKESLLPYLYAKDSELVLELEDTFPDAILLSHATGTWKAAALFKREHR
;
A
#
# COMPACT_ATOMS: atom_id res chain seq x y z
N GLY A 1 -5.23 -38.65 12.12
CA GLY A 1 -4.91 -39.68 11.11
C GLY A 1 -4.17 -39.06 9.95
N ALA A 2 -4.91 -38.51 8.98
CA ALA A 2 -4.38 -38.02 7.71
C ALA A 2 -3.08 -37.19 7.77
N LEU A 3 -2.99 -36.19 8.66
CA LEU A 3 -1.76 -35.38 8.82
C LEU A 3 -0.52 -36.26 9.11
N VAL A 4 -0.68 -37.25 9.99
CA VAL A 4 0.39 -38.17 10.37
C VAL A 4 0.79 -39.04 9.18
N GLU A 5 -0.18 -39.54 8.41
CA GLU A 5 0.09 -40.35 7.22
C GLU A 5 0.86 -39.55 6.16
N MET A 6 0.46 -38.30 5.90
CA MET A 6 1.18 -37.40 5.00
C MET A 6 2.58 -37.09 5.51
N ALA A 7 2.75 -36.81 6.81
CA ALA A 7 4.05 -36.53 7.41
C ALA A 7 4.98 -37.76 7.37
N VAL A 8 4.46 -38.96 7.65
CA VAL A 8 5.19 -40.22 7.58
C VAL A 8 5.61 -40.53 6.15
N HIS A 9 4.71 -40.37 5.17
CA HIS A 9 5.05 -40.57 3.77
C HIS A 9 6.10 -39.55 3.30
N THR A 10 5.95 -38.27 3.69
CA THR A 10 6.96 -37.23 3.42
C THR A 10 8.31 -37.61 4.01
N ALA A 11 8.37 -38.05 5.27
CA ALA A 11 9.61 -38.48 5.91
C ALA A 11 10.24 -39.68 5.19
N ALA A 12 9.44 -40.67 4.80
CA ALA A 12 9.92 -41.83 4.05
C ALA A 12 10.52 -41.43 2.70
N VAL A 13 9.86 -40.56 1.94
CA VAL A 13 10.38 -40.04 0.66
C VAL A 13 11.67 -39.26 0.85
N LEU A 14 11.73 -38.38 1.86
CA LEU A 14 12.92 -37.60 2.16
C LEU A 14 14.10 -38.49 2.59
N LEU A 15 13.88 -39.55 3.37
CA LEU A 15 14.93 -40.47 3.80
C LEU A 15 15.38 -41.42 2.69
N CYS A 16 14.46 -41.97 1.90
CA CYS A 16 14.74 -43.01 0.92
C CYS A 16 15.09 -42.47 -0.47
N GLY A 17 14.66 -41.25 -0.81
CA GLY A 17 15.00 -40.64 -2.09
C GLY A 17 16.51 -40.42 -2.21
N LEU A 18 17.03 -40.32 -3.44
CA LEU A 18 18.44 -39.97 -3.68
C LEU A 18 18.58 -38.71 -4.56
N SER A 19 17.45 -38.12 -4.95
CA SER A 19 17.44 -36.93 -5.81
C SER A 19 17.96 -35.68 -5.07
N PRO A 20 18.85 -34.88 -5.69
CA PRO A 20 19.31 -33.62 -5.12
C PRO A 20 18.19 -32.59 -4.94
N VAL A 21 17.09 -32.71 -5.70
CA VAL A 21 15.91 -31.83 -5.60
C VAL A 21 15.23 -31.92 -4.22
N LEU A 22 15.41 -33.04 -3.51
CA LEU A 22 14.88 -33.24 -2.16
C LEU A 22 15.73 -32.59 -1.07
N GLN A 23 16.96 -32.17 -1.38
CA GLN A 23 17.92 -31.74 -0.37
C GLN A 23 17.44 -30.51 0.44
N PRO A 24 16.85 -29.46 -0.16
CA PRO A 24 16.28 -28.35 0.62
C PRO A 24 15.19 -28.80 1.60
N LEU A 25 14.29 -29.71 1.17
CA LEU A 25 13.22 -30.24 2.01
C LEU A 25 13.76 -31.16 3.12
N ARG A 26 14.83 -31.93 2.85
CA ARG A 26 15.53 -32.71 3.89
C ARG A 26 16.15 -31.83 4.94
N ASN A 27 16.79 -30.73 4.51
CA ASN A 27 17.40 -29.79 5.44
C ASN A 27 16.31 -29.18 6.33
N LEU A 28 15.16 -28.77 5.77
CA LEU A 28 14.01 -28.34 6.56
C LEU A 28 13.50 -29.39 7.56
N ALA A 29 13.43 -30.67 7.15
CA ALA A 29 12.87 -31.74 7.97
C ALA A 29 13.82 -32.31 9.03
N PHE A 30 15.13 -32.34 8.75
CA PHE A 30 16.10 -33.09 9.56
C PHE A 30 17.30 -32.27 10.02
N GLN A 31 17.57 -31.11 9.41
CA GLN A 31 18.67 -30.20 9.76
C GLN A 31 18.23 -28.71 9.68
N PRO A 32 17.15 -28.29 10.37
CA PRO A 32 16.55 -26.98 10.17
C PRO A 32 17.50 -25.81 10.45
N HIS A 33 18.47 -25.98 11.36
CA HIS A 33 19.52 -24.99 11.63
C HIS A 33 20.38 -24.62 10.40
N ARG A 34 20.44 -25.43 9.34
CA ARG A 34 21.16 -25.11 8.10
C ARG A 34 20.36 -24.20 7.16
N MET A 35 19.07 -24.00 7.42
CA MET A 35 18.13 -23.30 6.53
C MET A 35 17.83 -21.85 6.99
N GLN A 36 18.68 -21.25 7.83
CA GLN A 36 18.42 -19.96 8.51
C GLN A 36 18.10 -18.78 7.58
N ASP A 37 18.44 -18.85 6.29
CA ASP A 37 18.22 -17.80 5.27
C ASP A 37 17.31 -18.24 4.11
N ILE A 38 16.25 -19.02 4.35
CA ILE A 38 15.25 -19.26 3.30
C ILE A 38 14.59 -17.92 2.96
N THR A 39 14.83 -17.37 1.77
CA THR A 39 14.10 -16.18 1.29
C THR A 39 12.59 -16.47 1.22
N ALA A 40 11.78 -15.63 1.87
CA ALA A 40 10.34 -15.78 1.91
C ALA A 40 9.68 -15.42 0.57
N GLN A 41 8.44 -15.89 0.41
CA GLN A 41 7.72 -15.90 -0.85
C GLN A 41 7.39 -14.49 -1.39
N ALA A 42 8.33 -13.90 -2.14
CA ALA A 42 8.14 -12.76 -3.02
C ALA A 42 7.10 -13.02 -4.13
N ARG A 43 6.09 -12.16 -4.26
CA ARG A 43 5.28 -12.02 -5.47
C ARG A 43 6.03 -11.03 -6.38
N SER A 44 6.24 -11.35 -7.65
CA SER A 44 6.74 -10.37 -8.63
C SER A 44 5.79 -10.33 -9.79
N TRP A 45 5.14 -9.19 -10.01
CA TRP A 45 4.41 -8.91 -11.23
C TRP A 45 5.13 -7.80 -11.99
N GLU A 46 5.54 -8.10 -13.23
CA GLU A 46 6.07 -7.10 -14.17
C GLU A 46 5.00 -6.61 -15.16
N VAL A 47 3.77 -6.29 -14.75
CA VAL A 47 2.78 -5.72 -15.71
C VAL A 47 1.81 -4.72 -15.09
N MET A 48 2.31 -3.73 -14.34
CA MET A 48 1.62 -2.43 -14.17
C MET A 48 2.41 -1.38 -14.94
N ARG A 49 2.38 -1.47 -16.28
CA ARG A 49 3.26 -0.66 -17.16
C ARG A 49 2.65 0.67 -17.61
N ASP A 50 1.43 1.01 -17.20
CA ASP A 50 0.75 2.19 -17.75
C ASP A 50 0.57 3.32 -16.72
N LEU A 51 1.02 3.12 -15.47
CA LEU A 51 0.90 4.08 -14.38
C LEU A 51 2.22 4.19 -13.63
N HIS A 52 2.82 5.37 -13.64
CA HIS A 52 4.14 5.59 -13.06
C HIS A 52 4.10 6.76 -12.07
N TRP A 53 4.56 6.50 -10.86
CA TRP A 53 4.74 7.53 -9.86
C TRP A 53 6.13 8.12 -9.95
N TYR A 54 6.16 9.44 -9.91
CA TYR A 54 7.37 10.24 -9.81
C TYR A 54 7.37 10.91 -8.44
N ALA A 55 8.55 11.19 -7.90
CA ALA A 55 8.71 12.09 -6.78
C ALA A 55 8.93 13.50 -7.33
N CYS A 56 8.23 14.49 -6.78
CA CYS A 56 8.63 15.88 -6.98
C CYS A 56 10.00 16.14 -6.32
N PRO A 57 10.67 17.27 -6.62
CA PRO A 57 11.93 17.64 -5.96
C PRO A 57 11.89 17.61 -4.43
N ASN A 58 10.70 17.78 -3.82
CA ASN A 58 10.51 17.71 -2.36
C ASN A 58 10.06 16.31 -1.87
N GLY A 59 10.16 15.26 -2.70
CA GLY A 59 9.83 13.88 -2.32
C GLY A 59 8.34 13.50 -2.38
N HIS A 60 7.42 14.43 -2.69
CA HIS A 60 6.00 14.11 -2.75
C HIS A 60 5.67 13.21 -3.96
N PRO A 61 4.96 12.10 -3.75
CA PRO A 61 4.52 11.23 -4.83
C PRO A 61 3.53 11.96 -5.74
N CYS A 62 3.86 11.99 -7.02
CA CYS A 62 3.14 12.63 -8.12
C CYS A 62 2.84 11.61 -9.22
N THR A 63 1.64 11.67 -9.77
CA THR A 63 1.15 10.70 -10.75
C THR A 63 1.45 11.16 -12.16
N VAL A 64 2.01 10.28 -12.99
CA VAL A 64 2.14 10.49 -14.43
C VAL A 64 1.35 9.38 -15.14
N GLY A 65 0.29 9.78 -15.84
CA GLY A 65 -0.63 8.88 -16.53
C GLY A 65 -0.22 8.53 -17.97
N GLU A 66 -1.13 7.84 -18.66
CA GLU A 66 -1.09 7.44 -20.07
C GLU A 66 0.08 6.52 -20.47
N CYS A 67 1.27 7.09 -20.66
CA CYS A 67 2.47 6.38 -21.14
C CYS A 67 3.53 6.23 -20.04
N GLY A 68 3.24 6.69 -18.81
CA GLY A 68 4.17 6.60 -17.68
C GLY A 68 5.37 7.54 -17.75
N ARG A 69 5.41 8.45 -18.74
CA ARG A 69 6.48 9.41 -18.95
C ARG A 69 5.93 10.83 -19.09
N PRO A 70 6.61 11.84 -18.55
CA PRO A 70 6.02 13.18 -18.46
C PRO A 70 6.03 13.87 -19.83
N MET A 71 4.85 14.24 -20.31
CA MET A 71 4.65 14.96 -21.58
C MET A 71 4.17 16.39 -21.38
N GLU A 72 3.63 16.68 -20.19
CA GLU A 72 3.15 17.99 -19.80
C GLU A 72 3.83 18.44 -18.51
N THR A 73 3.93 19.76 -18.34
CA THR A 73 4.42 20.38 -17.09
C THR A 73 3.24 20.80 -16.24
N SER A 74 3.36 20.64 -14.92
CA SER A 74 2.34 20.99 -13.95
C SER A 74 2.99 21.42 -12.63
N ARG A 75 2.17 21.64 -11.59
CA ARG A 75 2.63 21.97 -10.24
C ARG A 75 2.26 20.86 -9.26
N CYS A 76 3.17 20.52 -8.36
CA CYS A 76 2.93 19.52 -7.32
C CYS A 76 1.70 19.92 -6.48
N PRO A 77 0.72 19.03 -6.25
CA PRO A 77 -0.47 19.37 -5.47
C PRO A 77 -0.16 19.79 -4.03
N ASP A 78 0.87 19.21 -3.41
CA ASP A 78 1.26 19.52 -2.02
C ASP A 78 2.13 20.77 -1.95
N CYS A 79 3.29 20.71 -2.61
CA CYS A 79 4.34 21.72 -2.46
C CYS A 79 4.51 22.65 -3.66
N ARG A 80 3.59 22.63 -4.63
CA ARG A 80 3.50 23.59 -5.76
C ARG A 80 4.73 23.74 -6.66
N VAL A 81 5.82 23.00 -6.40
CA VAL A 81 7.03 23.02 -7.24
C VAL A 81 6.71 22.51 -8.66
N PRO A 82 7.44 22.98 -9.68
CA PRO A 82 7.29 22.47 -11.04
C PRO A 82 7.52 20.95 -11.07
N ILE A 83 6.57 20.22 -11.65
CA ILE A 83 6.63 18.77 -11.88
C ILE A 83 6.27 18.47 -13.33
N GLY A 84 6.44 17.22 -13.74
CA GLY A 84 6.15 16.81 -15.11
C GLY A 84 7.36 16.95 -16.02
N GLY A 85 7.14 17.24 -17.30
CA GLY A 85 8.20 17.28 -18.30
C GLY A 85 7.69 17.47 -19.72
N ILE A 86 8.60 17.47 -20.68
CA ILE A 86 8.30 17.71 -22.10
C ILE A 86 8.99 16.60 -22.91
N ASN A 87 8.33 16.06 -23.92
CA ASN A 87 8.87 15.02 -24.80
C ASN A 87 9.41 13.80 -24.02
N HIS A 88 8.64 13.32 -23.05
CA HIS A 88 8.99 12.20 -22.16
C HIS A 88 10.24 12.42 -21.31
N LYS A 89 10.73 13.66 -21.20
CA LYS A 89 11.87 14.02 -20.35
C LYS A 89 11.35 14.75 -19.11
N PRO A 90 11.55 14.20 -17.90
CA PRO A 90 11.16 14.89 -16.68
C PRO A 90 11.95 16.19 -16.48
N LEU A 91 11.31 17.16 -15.81
CA LEU A 91 11.98 18.35 -15.28
C LEU A 91 13.05 17.96 -14.24
N GLN A 92 14.02 18.84 -14.03
CA GLN A 92 15.09 18.63 -13.05
C GLN A 92 14.50 18.39 -11.65
N GLY A 93 14.95 17.33 -10.98
CA GLY A 93 14.44 16.93 -9.66
C GLY A 93 13.10 16.17 -9.67
N PHE A 94 12.40 16.08 -10.82
CA PHE A 94 11.22 15.22 -10.97
C PHE A 94 11.67 13.81 -11.36
N GLN A 95 11.80 12.91 -10.39
CA GLN A 95 12.41 11.61 -10.64
C GLN A 95 11.38 10.51 -10.59
N LEU A 96 11.49 9.53 -11.50
CA LEU A 96 10.68 8.31 -11.38
C LEU A 96 10.99 7.69 -10.02
N ALA A 97 9.97 7.33 -9.26
CA ALA A 97 10.13 6.70 -7.94
C ALA A 97 10.73 5.30 -8.10
N ARG A 98 12.04 5.23 -8.36
CA ARG A 98 12.82 4.01 -8.55
C ARG A 98 13.49 3.62 -7.24
N ASN A 99 12.70 3.15 -6.29
CA ASN A 99 13.22 2.33 -5.20
C ASN A 99 12.82 0.88 -5.46
N GLN A 100 13.53 0.24 -6.41
CA GLN A 100 13.54 -1.22 -6.57
C GLN A 100 14.49 -1.85 -5.53
N GLU A 101 14.36 -1.48 -4.25
CA GLU A 101 14.92 -2.36 -3.23
C GLU A 101 14.03 -3.60 -3.14
N ASP A 102 14.63 -4.77 -3.29
CA ASP A 102 13.93 -6.05 -3.12
C ASP A 102 13.48 -6.17 -1.66
N ARG A 103 12.22 -5.80 -1.37
CA ARG A 103 11.64 -5.83 -0.02
C ARG A 103 11.31 -7.23 0.47
N THR A 104 11.75 -8.26 -0.24
CA THR A 104 11.45 -9.65 0.08
C THR A 104 12.21 -10.05 1.33
N GLN A 105 11.49 -10.34 2.40
CA GLN A 105 12.08 -10.79 3.65
C GLN A 105 12.50 -12.26 3.55
N THR A 106 13.49 -12.69 4.33
CA THR A 106 13.82 -14.10 4.56
C THR A 106 13.00 -14.67 5.73
N GLY A 107 12.61 -15.93 5.61
CA GLY A 107 11.86 -16.72 6.57
C GLY A 107 10.55 -17.28 6.00
N HIS A 108 9.72 -17.80 6.88
CA HIS A 108 8.30 -18.05 6.64
C HIS A 108 7.52 -16.81 7.08
N ILE A 109 6.91 -16.08 6.13
CA ILE A 109 6.29 -14.75 6.39
C ILE A 109 4.76 -14.76 6.28
N LEU A 110 4.14 -15.94 6.29
CA LEU A 110 2.72 -16.03 5.93
C LEU A 110 1.77 -15.54 7.04
N GLY A 111 2.28 -15.28 8.25
CA GLY A 111 1.46 -14.87 9.39
C GLY A 111 0.37 -15.89 9.73
N ASP A 112 -0.69 -15.40 10.35
CA ASP A 112 -1.85 -16.20 10.74
C ASP A 112 -2.64 -16.74 9.52
N VAL A 113 -3.27 -17.90 9.67
CA VAL A 113 -4.02 -18.57 8.61
C VAL A 113 -5.22 -17.76 8.11
N GLU A 114 -5.88 -16.98 8.97
CA GLU A 114 -7.05 -16.16 8.60
C GLU A 114 -6.68 -15.10 7.56
N HIS A 115 -5.48 -14.53 7.67
CA HIS A 115 -4.93 -13.61 6.67
C HIS A 115 -4.73 -14.28 5.30
N ARG A 116 -4.45 -15.59 5.30
CA ARG A 116 -4.18 -16.34 4.07
C ARG A 116 -5.45 -16.70 3.29
N ARG A 117 -6.61 -16.73 3.94
CA ARG A 117 -7.90 -17.00 3.29
C ARG A 117 -8.34 -15.86 2.37
N THR A 118 -7.86 -14.63 2.63
CA THR A 118 -8.16 -13.43 1.86
C THR A 118 -7.11 -13.12 0.79
N LEU A 119 -5.86 -13.61 0.94
CA LEU A 119 -4.82 -13.49 -0.07
C LEU A 119 -5.07 -14.43 -1.26
N GLY A 120 -5.29 -13.86 -2.45
CA GLY A 120 -5.34 -14.59 -3.72
C GLY A 120 -4.06 -15.36 -4.05
N THR A 121 -4.10 -16.15 -5.13
CA THR A 121 -3.04 -17.08 -5.55
C THR A 121 -1.72 -16.38 -5.92
N SER A 122 -0.62 -17.13 -5.89
CA SER A 122 0.73 -16.65 -6.17
C SER A 122 0.95 -16.30 -7.64
N ASP A 123 1.66 -15.20 -7.89
CA ASP A 123 1.89 -14.60 -9.22
C ASP A 123 3.28 -14.96 -9.79
N ARG A 124 3.77 -16.18 -9.51
CA ARG A 124 5.16 -16.62 -9.81
C ARG A 124 5.35 -17.28 -11.18
N GLY A 125 4.34 -17.24 -12.05
CA GLY A 125 4.35 -17.99 -13.30
C GLY A 125 4.14 -19.51 -13.14
N VAL A 126 3.99 -20.00 -11.91
CA VAL A 126 3.65 -21.40 -11.57
C VAL A 126 2.13 -21.53 -11.37
N SER A 127 1.53 -22.66 -11.76
CA SER A 127 0.09 -22.89 -11.56
C SER A 127 -0.28 -22.84 -10.06
N PRO A 128 -1.45 -22.31 -9.65
CA PRO A 128 -1.89 -22.30 -8.26
C PRO A 128 -1.88 -23.68 -7.60
N VAL A 129 -2.21 -24.74 -8.34
CA VAL A 129 -2.15 -26.12 -7.82
C VAL A 129 -0.70 -26.50 -7.49
N ALA A 130 0.23 -26.26 -8.41
CA ALA A 130 1.64 -26.56 -8.15
C ALA A 130 2.23 -25.70 -7.04
N PHE A 131 1.84 -24.42 -6.96
CA PHE A 131 2.23 -23.53 -5.87
C PHE A 131 1.74 -24.03 -4.50
N VAL A 132 0.46 -24.42 -4.39
CA VAL A 132 -0.10 -24.95 -3.14
C VAL A 132 0.56 -26.27 -2.76
N LEU A 133 0.82 -27.16 -3.73
CA LEU A 133 1.53 -28.42 -3.49
C LEU A 133 2.98 -28.19 -3.02
N LEU A 134 3.72 -27.27 -3.63
CA LEU A 134 5.06 -26.87 -3.19
C LEU A 134 5.05 -26.35 -1.76
N ARG A 135 4.10 -25.47 -1.44
CA ARG A 135 3.94 -24.92 -0.09
C ARG A 135 3.57 -26.01 0.91
N LEU A 136 2.68 -26.92 0.55
CA LEU A 136 2.28 -28.06 1.38
C LEU A 136 3.46 -28.99 1.67
N LEU A 137 4.29 -29.32 0.67
CA LEU A 137 5.53 -30.09 0.85
C LEU A 137 6.52 -29.37 1.76
N THR A 138 6.62 -28.05 1.63
CA THR A 138 7.48 -27.21 2.48
C THR A 138 6.98 -27.22 3.92
N HIS A 139 5.68 -27.01 4.16
CA HIS A 139 5.09 -27.05 5.50
C HIS A 139 5.16 -28.43 6.14
N LEU A 140 4.94 -29.52 5.38
CA LEU A 140 5.12 -30.89 5.89
C LEU A 140 6.58 -31.14 6.31
N SER A 141 7.54 -30.65 5.53
CA SER A 141 8.96 -30.75 5.86
C SER A 141 9.30 -29.91 7.11
N MET A 142 8.80 -28.68 7.21
CA MET A 142 8.94 -27.85 8.40
C MET A 142 8.28 -28.50 9.64
N LEU A 143 7.13 -29.16 9.49
CA LEU A 143 6.45 -29.84 10.60
C LEU A 143 7.30 -31.01 11.14
N LEU A 144 7.93 -31.77 10.24
CA LEU A 144 8.88 -32.83 10.61
C LEU A 144 10.10 -32.25 11.35
N GLY A 145 10.61 -31.11 10.89
CA GLY A 145 11.70 -30.39 11.56
C GLY A 145 11.30 -29.86 12.93
N ALA A 146 10.09 -29.30 13.06
CA ALA A 146 9.57 -28.71 14.30
C ALA A 146 9.39 -29.76 15.40
N SER A 147 9.10 -31.00 14.98
CA SER A 147 8.99 -32.15 15.88
C SER A 147 10.34 -32.58 16.48
N ARG A 148 11.47 -32.08 15.95
CA ARG A 148 12.84 -32.40 16.41
C ARG A 148 13.57 -31.20 17.01
N ASP A 149 13.50 -30.06 16.32
CA ASP A 149 14.19 -28.82 16.68
C ASP A 149 13.25 -27.62 16.43
N PRO A 150 12.31 -27.36 17.36
CA PRO A 150 11.36 -26.27 17.24
C PRO A 150 12.02 -24.89 17.35
N GLN A 151 13.17 -24.77 18.02
CA GLN A 151 13.85 -23.50 18.24
C GLN A 151 14.44 -22.94 16.94
N SER A 152 15.10 -23.78 16.14
CA SER A 152 15.62 -23.36 14.84
C SER A 152 14.51 -22.91 13.88
N LEU A 153 13.34 -23.53 13.94
CA LEU A 153 12.19 -23.14 13.11
C LEU A 153 11.44 -21.93 13.64
N ALA A 154 11.37 -21.72 14.95
CA ALA A 154 10.83 -20.51 15.53
C ALA A 154 11.59 -19.26 15.03
N GLY A 155 12.92 -19.35 14.88
CA GLY A 155 13.74 -18.28 14.30
C GLY A 155 13.50 -18.02 12.81
N MET A 156 12.97 -19.00 12.07
CA MET A 156 12.61 -18.85 10.66
C MET A 156 11.21 -18.27 10.44
N ILE A 157 10.29 -18.40 11.40
CA ILE A 157 8.89 -17.97 11.26
C ILE A 157 8.74 -16.51 11.71
N LYS A 158 8.12 -15.69 10.86
CA LYS A 158 7.85 -14.28 11.08
C LYS A 158 6.38 -13.98 10.75
N PRO A 159 5.61 -13.33 11.65
CA PRO A 159 5.95 -12.93 13.01
C PRO A 159 6.23 -14.14 13.92
N ALA A 160 6.89 -13.89 15.06
CA ALA A 160 7.18 -14.94 16.03
C ALA A 160 5.89 -15.61 16.53
N VAL A 161 5.93 -16.92 16.70
CA VAL A 161 4.80 -17.75 17.13
C VAL A 161 5.17 -18.55 18.36
N ASP A 162 4.22 -18.69 19.28
CA ASP A 162 4.43 -19.42 20.53
C ASP A 162 4.51 -20.94 20.32
N ASP A 163 3.63 -21.48 19.46
CA ASP A 163 3.59 -22.90 19.11
C ASP A 163 3.76 -23.12 17.60
N VAL A 164 5.00 -23.41 17.21
CA VAL A 164 5.41 -23.71 15.83
C VAL A 164 4.65 -24.92 15.26
N VAL A 165 4.39 -25.94 16.07
CA VAL A 165 3.76 -27.19 15.61
C VAL A 165 2.29 -26.93 15.28
N SER A 166 1.56 -26.32 16.21
CA SER A 166 0.15 -25.96 15.98
C SER A 166 0.01 -24.98 14.81
N PHE A 167 0.90 -24.00 14.71
CA PHE A 167 0.95 -23.06 13.59
C PHE A 167 1.09 -23.77 12.24
N LEU A 168 2.08 -24.66 12.09
CA LEU A 168 2.30 -25.41 10.84
C LEU A 168 1.14 -26.36 10.52
N GLN A 169 0.52 -26.99 11.53
CA GLN A 169 -0.65 -27.84 11.34
C GLN A 169 -1.83 -27.06 10.75
N GLN A 170 -2.11 -25.86 11.27
CA GLN A 170 -3.17 -25.00 10.74
C GLN A 170 -2.88 -24.58 9.29
N HIS A 171 -1.63 -24.24 8.97
CA HIS A 171 -1.22 -23.92 7.60
C HIS A 171 -1.38 -25.10 6.63
N ILE A 172 -1.05 -26.32 7.07
CA ILE A 172 -1.24 -27.55 6.27
C ILE A 172 -2.73 -27.82 6.02
N GLN A 173 -3.57 -27.65 7.05
CA GLN A 173 -5.02 -27.82 6.91
C GLN A 173 -5.61 -26.82 5.89
N GLU A 174 -5.18 -25.56 5.96
CA GLU A 174 -5.60 -24.55 4.99
C GLU A 174 -5.04 -24.82 3.59
N ASP A 175 -3.82 -25.34 3.45
CA ASP A 175 -3.29 -25.79 2.16
C ASP A 175 -4.14 -26.87 1.52
N LEU A 176 -4.55 -27.87 2.31
CA LEU A 176 -5.43 -28.94 1.84
C LEU A 176 -6.80 -28.40 1.45
N ALA A 177 -7.39 -27.52 2.26
CA ALA A 177 -8.67 -26.89 1.95
C ALA A 177 -8.61 -26.06 0.65
N GLN A 178 -7.52 -25.29 0.46
CA GLN A 178 -7.29 -24.54 -0.77
C GLN A 178 -7.12 -25.48 -1.96
N LEU A 179 -6.32 -26.54 -1.82
CA LEU A 179 -6.07 -27.51 -2.87
C LEU A 179 -7.36 -28.23 -3.29
N THR A 180 -8.19 -28.63 -2.33
CA THR A 180 -9.52 -29.20 -2.54
C THR A 180 -10.43 -28.26 -3.35
N ARG A 181 -10.46 -26.96 -2.98
CA ARG A 181 -11.26 -25.94 -3.69
C ARG A 181 -10.77 -25.69 -5.12
N ILE A 182 -9.46 -25.60 -5.33
CA ILE A 182 -8.87 -25.35 -6.66
C ILE A 182 -9.10 -26.56 -7.58
N LEU A 183 -8.86 -27.77 -7.09
CA LEU A 183 -9.03 -28.97 -7.91
C LEU A 183 -10.49 -29.38 -8.11
N GLY A 184 -11.41 -28.92 -7.24
CA GLY A 184 -12.81 -29.33 -7.28
C GLY A 184 -12.97 -30.83 -7.03
N LYS A 185 -12.16 -31.38 -6.11
CA LYS A 185 -12.07 -32.81 -5.77
C LYS A 185 -12.56 -33.07 -4.35
N SER A 186 -12.74 -34.35 -3.98
CA SER A 186 -13.00 -34.69 -2.58
C SER A 186 -11.73 -34.48 -1.74
N VAL A 187 -11.90 -34.47 -0.42
CA VAL A 187 -10.77 -34.41 0.52
C VAL A 187 -9.86 -35.63 0.32
N ASP A 188 -10.44 -36.83 0.16
CA ASP A 188 -9.68 -38.06 -0.06
C ASP A 188 -8.91 -38.04 -1.39
N ASP A 189 -9.54 -37.58 -2.48
CA ASP A 189 -8.86 -37.40 -3.76
C ASP A 189 -7.73 -36.38 -3.62
N THR A 190 -7.92 -35.30 -2.87
CA THR A 190 -6.90 -34.28 -2.63
C THR A 190 -5.68 -34.86 -1.91
N MET A 191 -5.92 -35.70 -0.89
CA MET A 191 -4.86 -36.43 -0.19
C MET A 191 -4.16 -37.41 -1.12
N ASN A 192 -4.92 -38.18 -1.89
CA ASN A 192 -4.39 -39.11 -2.89
C ASN A 192 -3.47 -38.41 -3.90
N ILE A 193 -3.81 -37.20 -4.35
CA ILE A 193 -2.96 -36.40 -5.24
C ILE A 193 -1.62 -36.07 -4.57
N LEU A 194 -1.63 -35.65 -3.31
CA LEU A 194 -0.39 -35.42 -2.56
C LEU A 194 0.44 -36.71 -2.46
N HIS A 195 -0.18 -37.85 -2.16
CA HIS A 195 0.52 -39.14 -2.10
C HIS A 195 1.10 -39.56 -3.46
N LEU A 196 0.42 -39.26 -4.57
CA LEU A 196 0.94 -39.47 -5.91
C LEU A 196 2.17 -38.59 -6.19
N VAL A 197 2.10 -37.30 -5.82
CA VAL A 197 3.24 -36.37 -5.96
C VAL A 197 4.43 -36.82 -5.11
N LEU A 198 4.20 -37.24 -3.86
CA LEU A 198 5.23 -37.81 -2.99
C LEU A 198 5.87 -39.08 -3.58
N SER A 199 5.06 -39.96 -4.18
CA SER A 199 5.55 -41.17 -4.86
C SER A 199 6.39 -40.81 -6.10
N SER A 200 5.96 -39.79 -6.85
CA SER A 200 6.68 -39.29 -8.03
C SER A 200 8.03 -38.65 -7.64
N LEU A 201 8.08 -37.94 -6.52
CA LEU A 201 9.32 -37.41 -5.94
C LEU A 201 10.35 -38.51 -5.61
N LEU A 202 9.89 -39.70 -5.22
CA LEU A 202 10.75 -40.86 -4.97
C LEU A 202 11.23 -41.53 -6.28
N GLN A 203 10.36 -41.60 -7.29
CA GLN A 203 10.60 -42.25 -8.57
C GLN A 203 11.30 -41.36 -9.61
N ALA A 204 11.48 -40.06 -9.32
CA ALA A 204 12.14 -39.12 -10.19
C ALA A 204 13.49 -39.70 -10.69
N PRO A 205 13.72 -39.75 -12.02
CA PRO A 205 14.76 -40.58 -12.59
C PRO A 205 16.13 -40.24 -12.02
N GLN A 206 16.84 -41.26 -11.53
CA GLN A 206 18.27 -41.19 -11.26
C GLN A 206 19.01 -41.03 -12.59
N GLN A 207 19.22 -39.80 -13.04
CA GLN A 207 20.08 -39.54 -14.20
C GLN A 207 21.53 -39.36 -13.76
N GLN A 208 22.45 -39.75 -14.66
CA GLN A 208 23.85 -39.96 -14.35
C GLN A 208 24.56 -38.69 -13.81
N PRO A 209 25.57 -38.85 -12.94
CA PRO A 209 26.31 -37.73 -12.37
C PRO A 209 26.99 -36.93 -13.49
N GLY A 210 26.64 -35.65 -13.64
CA GLY A 210 27.29 -34.73 -14.59
C GLY A 210 26.38 -33.99 -15.57
N GLN A 211 25.10 -34.39 -15.70
CA GLN A 211 24.16 -33.75 -16.64
C GLN A 211 23.34 -32.59 -16.03
N TRP A 212 23.41 -32.40 -14.71
CA TRP A 212 22.83 -31.25 -14.05
C TRP A 212 23.92 -30.20 -13.77
N LEU A 213 23.83 -29.07 -14.46
CA LEU A 213 24.25 -27.80 -13.87
C LEU A 213 23.15 -27.42 -12.86
N VAL A 214 23.16 -27.99 -11.64
CA VAL A 214 22.27 -27.55 -10.56
C VAL A 214 22.63 -26.12 -10.24
N GLN A 215 21.81 -25.20 -10.74
CA GLN A 215 21.98 -23.76 -10.51
C GLN A 215 21.33 -23.31 -9.18
N PHE A 216 21.05 -24.24 -8.27
CA PHE A 216 20.59 -23.99 -6.90
C PHE A 216 21.46 -24.76 -5.90
N ASP A 217 21.53 -24.28 -4.66
CA ASP A 217 22.25 -24.92 -3.56
C ASP A 217 21.30 -25.65 -2.61
N ASP A 218 21.85 -26.47 -1.72
CA ASP A 218 21.10 -27.28 -0.77
C ASP A 218 20.31 -26.46 0.27
N VAL A 219 20.64 -25.18 0.43
CA VAL A 219 20.05 -24.27 1.42
C VAL A 219 19.13 -23.19 0.83
N LEU A 220 19.04 -23.08 -0.50
CA LEU A 220 18.27 -22.05 -1.21
C LEU A 220 18.66 -20.62 -0.79
N SER A 221 19.96 -20.33 -0.77
CA SER A 221 20.53 -19.08 -0.21
C SER A 221 20.10 -17.80 -0.92
N THR A 222 19.66 -17.88 -2.18
CA THR A 222 19.22 -16.71 -2.95
C THR A 222 17.85 -16.90 -3.56
N LYS A 223 17.16 -15.78 -3.81
CA LYS A 223 15.87 -15.72 -4.50
C LYS A 223 15.88 -16.47 -5.84
N GLU A 224 16.96 -16.32 -6.61
CA GLU A 224 17.14 -16.96 -7.91
C GLU A 224 17.28 -18.48 -7.78
N LYS A 225 18.07 -18.96 -6.82
CA LYS A 225 18.25 -20.39 -6.56
C LYS A 225 16.94 -21.04 -6.12
N ARG A 226 16.18 -20.36 -5.23
CA ARG A 226 14.84 -20.80 -4.83
C ARG A 226 13.89 -20.85 -6.01
N ASN A 227 13.82 -19.80 -6.83
CA ASN A 227 12.93 -19.76 -8.00
C ASN A 227 13.26 -20.90 -8.98
N LYS A 228 14.54 -21.22 -9.18
CA LYS A 228 14.95 -22.37 -10.01
C LYS A 228 14.52 -23.71 -9.39
N TRP A 229 14.68 -23.88 -8.08
CA TRP A 229 14.19 -25.08 -7.39
C TRP A 229 12.67 -25.24 -7.54
N GLU A 230 11.89 -24.17 -7.31
CA GLU A 230 10.44 -24.18 -7.47
C GLU A 230 10.02 -24.53 -8.90
N ASP A 231 10.66 -23.92 -9.90
CA ASP A 231 10.39 -24.17 -11.32
C ASP A 231 10.64 -25.63 -11.70
N ILE A 232 11.76 -26.20 -11.24
CA ILE A 232 12.10 -27.60 -11.51
C ILE A 232 11.08 -28.54 -10.87
N VAL A 233 10.80 -28.39 -9.57
CA VAL A 233 9.84 -29.27 -8.89
C VAL A 233 8.44 -29.14 -9.51
N ALA A 234 8.01 -27.92 -9.84
CA ALA A 234 6.73 -27.69 -10.48
C ALA A 234 6.65 -28.36 -11.87
N ASN A 235 7.60 -28.08 -12.76
CA ASN A 235 7.52 -28.49 -14.16
C ASN A 235 7.89 -29.96 -14.40
N THR A 236 8.82 -30.51 -13.59
CA THR A 236 9.32 -31.89 -13.82
C THR A 236 8.60 -32.94 -12.98
N ILE A 237 8.00 -32.56 -11.84
CA ILE A 237 7.33 -33.50 -10.94
C ILE A 237 5.83 -33.22 -10.87
N ILE A 238 5.43 -32.02 -10.45
CA ILE A 238 4.02 -31.75 -10.13
C ILE A 238 3.15 -31.69 -11.39
N VAL A 239 3.52 -30.89 -12.39
CA VAL A 239 2.73 -30.71 -13.62
C VAL A 239 2.48 -32.03 -14.36
N PRO A 240 3.49 -32.92 -14.55
CA PRO A 240 3.26 -34.26 -15.09
C PRO A 240 2.30 -35.11 -14.26
N GLU A 241 2.30 -34.98 -12.94
CA GLU A 241 1.34 -35.68 -12.09
C GLU A 241 -0.09 -35.19 -12.28
N LEU A 242 -0.27 -33.89 -12.50
CA LEU A 242 -1.56 -33.27 -12.75
C LEU A 242 -2.12 -33.55 -14.15
N LYS A 243 -1.30 -34.05 -15.08
CA LYS A 243 -1.76 -34.47 -16.41
C LYS A 243 -2.52 -35.79 -16.32
N ASP A 244 -3.70 -35.85 -16.96
CA ASP A 244 -4.62 -37.00 -16.91
C ASP A 244 -5.01 -37.42 -15.47
N LEU A 245 -5.03 -36.45 -14.55
CA LEU A 245 -5.27 -36.65 -13.12
C LEU A 245 -6.53 -37.49 -12.83
N ASP A 246 -7.62 -37.21 -13.54
CA ASP A 246 -8.90 -37.91 -13.36
C ASP A 246 -8.77 -39.43 -13.64
N LYS A 247 -7.99 -39.81 -14.66
CA LYS A 247 -7.73 -41.23 -14.97
C LYS A 247 -6.84 -41.88 -13.92
N LYS A 248 -5.81 -41.18 -13.45
CA LYS A 248 -4.91 -41.66 -12.40
C LYS A 248 -5.66 -41.89 -11.09
N LEU A 249 -6.51 -40.95 -10.70
CA LEU A 249 -7.36 -41.06 -9.52
C LEU A 249 -8.36 -42.21 -9.63
N LEU A 250 -9.00 -42.39 -10.79
CA LEU A 250 -9.90 -43.53 -11.00
C LEU A 250 -9.17 -44.88 -10.82
N LYS A 251 -7.95 -45.01 -11.35
CA LYS A 251 -7.13 -46.21 -11.19
C LYS A 251 -6.73 -46.42 -9.72
N LEU A 252 -6.27 -45.37 -9.04
CA LEU A 252 -5.87 -45.45 -7.64
C LEU A 252 -7.05 -45.78 -6.73
N ASN A 253 -8.19 -45.11 -6.91
CA ASN A 253 -9.39 -45.36 -6.13
C ASN A 253 -9.88 -46.80 -6.34
N ARG A 254 -9.77 -47.36 -7.55
CA ARG A 254 -10.04 -48.79 -7.79
C ARG A 254 -9.11 -49.70 -7.00
N GLN A 255 -7.81 -49.41 -6.97
CA GLN A 255 -6.85 -50.20 -6.17
C GLN A 255 -7.16 -50.13 -4.67
N ILE A 256 -7.54 -48.97 -4.16
CA ILE A 256 -7.94 -48.79 -2.75
C ILE A 256 -9.23 -49.55 -2.44
N GLN A 257 -10.19 -49.56 -3.37
CA GLN A 257 -11.45 -50.30 -3.23
C GLN A 257 -11.26 -51.81 -3.25
N GLU A 258 -10.28 -52.30 -4.02
CA GLU A 258 -9.96 -53.73 -4.14
C GLU A 258 -9.13 -54.26 -2.95
N ASP A 259 -8.59 -53.38 -2.08
CA ASP A 259 -7.86 -53.79 -0.87
C ASP A 259 -8.78 -54.59 0.07
N GLU A 260 -8.41 -55.84 0.39
CA GLU A 260 -9.20 -56.76 1.22
C GLU A 260 -9.58 -56.19 2.59
N ARG A 261 -8.75 -55.29 3.15
CA ARG A 261 -8.99 -54.66 4.45
C ARG A 261 -10.10 -53.61 4.39
N VAL A 262 -10.33 -53.03 3.22
CA VAL A 262 -11.22 -51.89 2.99
C VAL A 262 -12.48 -52.32 2.23
N SER A 263 -12.34 -53.27 1.31
CA SER A 263 -13.39 -53.76 0.41
C SER A 263 -14.57 -54.41 1.13
N SER A 264 -14.37 -54.93 2.34
CA SER A 264 -15.43 -55.50 3.18
C SER A 264 -16.28 -54.44 3.90
N ASN A 265 -15.81 -53.19 3.97
CA ASN A 265 -16.51 -52.12 4.67
C ASN A 265 -17.76 -51.66 3.87
N PRO A 266 -18.96 -51.74 4.46
CA PRO A 266 -20.20 -51.36 3.78
C PRO A 266 -20.19 -49.89 3.33
N ILE A 267 -19.57 -48.97 4.09
CA ILE A 267 -19.53 -47.54 3.74
C ILE A 267 -18.76 -47.34 2.44
N VAL A 268 -17.62 -48.02 2.27
CA VAL A 268 -16.79 -47.93 1.07
C VAL A 268 -17.57 -48.46 -0.14
N LYS A 269 -18.30 -49.56 0.01
CA LYS A 269 -19.17 -50.10 -1.05
C LYS A 269 -20.31 -49.16 -1.45
N ILE A 270 -20.86 -48.35 -0.52
CA ILE A 270 -21.87 -47.34 -0.85
C ILE A 270 -21.24 -46.14 -1.57
N VAL A 271 -20.12 -45.63 -1.05
CA VAL A 271 -19.50 -44.38 -1.54
C VAL A 271 -18.85 -44.57 -2.91
N TYR A 272 -18.22 -45.73 -3.12
CA TYR A 272 -17.39 -45.99 -4.29
C TYR A 272 -17.91 -47.12 -5.20
N GLY A 273 -18.88 -47.91 -4.74
CA GLY A 273 -19.47 -49.02 -5.47
C GLY A 273 -20.97 -48.82 -5.72
N ASP A 274 -21.65 -49.90 -6.13
CA ASP A 274 -23.09 -49.88 -6.29
C ASP A 274 -23.79 -50.37 -5.01
N PRO A 275 -24.50 -49.50 -4.27
CA PRO A 275 -25.26 -49.90 -3.08
C PRO A 275 -26.34 -50.95 -3.37
N ALA A 276 -26.87 -51.01 -4.60
CA ALA A 276 -27.86 -52.02 -4.98
C ALA A 276 -27.31 -53.45 -4.98
N ALA A 277 -25.98 -53.62 -5.08
CA ALA A 277 -25.34 -54.94 -5.10
C ALA A 277 -25.42 -55.68 -3.74
N PHE A 278 -25.73 -55.00 -2.64
CA PHE A 278 -25.81 -55.61 -1.32
C PHE A 278 -26.95 -55.10 -0.42
N LEU A 279 -27.63 -54.01 -0.80
CA LEU A 279 -28.85 -53.55 -0.13
C LEU A 279 -30.09 -54.01 -0.91
N SER A 280 -30.58 -55.20 -0.56
CA SER A 280 -31.74 -55.86 -1.21
C SER A 280 -33.08 -55.11 -1.05
N GLN A 281 -33.13 -54.07 -0.21
CA GLN A 281 -34.32 -53.23 -0.03
C GLN A 281 -34.43 -52.10 -1.06
N LEU A 282 -33.40 -51.90 -1.90
CA LEU A 282 -33.41 -50.86 -2.93
C LEU A 282 -34.18 -51.33 -4.19
N PRO A 283 -34.88 -50.42 -4.89
CA PRO A 283 -35.59 -50.77 -6.12
C PRO A 283 -34.63 -51.23 -7.23
N GLY A 284 -34.73 -52.48 -7.68
CA GLY A 284 -33.77 -53.09 -8.62
C GLY A 284 -33.92 -52.67 -10.10
N ASP A 285 -35.14 -52.32 -10.55
CA ASP A 285 -35.46 -52.07 -11.97
C ASP A 285 -35.89 -50.62 -12.26
N SER A 286 -35.45 -49.64 -11.46
CA SER A 286 -35.77 -48.24 -11.69
C SER A 286 -34.65 -47.50 -12.41
N HIS A 287 -34.97 -46.89 -13.55
CA HIS A 287 -34.07 -45.99 -14.28
C HIS A 287 -33.65 -44.75 -13.46
N ILE A 288 -34.38 -44.40 -12.38
CA ILE A 288 -34.15 -43.20 -11.56
C ILE A 288 -33.42 -43.54 -10.25
N HIS A 289 -33.61 -44.75 -9.70
CA HIS A 289 -32.98 -45.18 -8.45
C HIS A 289 -31.61 -45.85 -8.65
N HIS A 290 -31.00 -45.68 -9.83
CA HIS A 290 -29.66 -46.16 -10.11
C HIS A 290 -28.59 -45.34 -9.37
N SER A 291 -27.54 -46.00 -8.87
CA SER A 291 -26.43 -45.40 -8.11
C SER A 291 -25.82 -44.16 -8.78
N LYS A 292 -25.67 -44.19 -10.11
CA LYS A 292 -25.15 -43.06 -10.89
C LYS A 292 -25.99 -41.77 -10.76
N MET A 293 -27.30 -41.85 -10.56
CA MET A 293 -28.16 -40.66 -10.38
C MET A 293 -27.98 -40.00 -9.01
N TRP A 294 -27.65 -40.80 -7.99
CA TRP A 294 -27.43 -40.34 -6.62
C TRP A 294 -25.95 -40.11 -6.30
N SER A 295 -25.10 -40.09 -7.33
CA SER A 295 -23.68 -39.80 -7.17
C SER A 295 -23.44 -38.31 -6.87
N CYS A 296 -22.48 -38.03 -5.99
CA CYS A 296 -22.09 -36.67 -5.68
C CYS A 296 -21.37 -36.02 -6.88
N ARG A 297 -21.82 -34.82 -7.26
CA ARG A 297 -21.19 -34.03 -8.33
C ARG A 297 -20.19 -33.02 -7.76
N LYS A 298 -19.19 -32.68 -8.57
CA LYS A 298 -18.22 -31.63 -8.25
C LYS A 298 -18.94 -30.27 -8.14
N ARG A 299 -18.68 -29.52 -7.07
CA ARG A 299 -19.14 -28.13 -6.97
C ARG A 299 -18.24 -27.25 -7.84
N VAL A 300 -18.85 -26.51 -8.76
CA VAL A 300 -18.12 -25.56 -9.62
C VAL A 300 -17.71 -24.34 -8.79
N SER A 301 -16.45 -23.93 -8.92
CA SER A 301 -15.87 -22.77 -8.24
C SER A 301 -15.04 -21.93 -9.23
N VAL A 302 -14.77 -20.67 -8.86
CA VAL A 302 -13.94 -19.75 -9.67
C VAL A 302 -12.51 -20.27 -9.77
N GLU A 303 -11.99 -20.83 -8.67
CA GLU A 303 -10.66 -21.41 -8.59
C GLU A 303 -10.54 -22.65 -9.48
N ASN A 304 -11.60 -23.48 -9.53
CA ASN A 304 -11.66 -24.64 -10.42
C ASN A 304 -11.63 -24.22 -11.89
N LEU A 305 -12.39 -23.19 -12.26
CA LEU A 305 -12.33 -22.65 -13.62
C LEU A 305 -10.92 -22.13 -13.95
N GLY A 306 -10.26 -21.43 -13.02
CA GLY A 306 -8.87 -20.98 -13.17
C GLY A 306 -7.91 -22.14 -13.43
N HIS A 307 -8.08 -23.25 -12.72
CA HIS A 307 -7.32 -24.47 -12.95
C HIS A 307 -7.60 -25.11 -14.32
N VAL A 308 -8.87 -25.17 -14.75
CA VAL A 308 -9.24 -25.70 -16.08
C VAL A 308 -8.60 -24.89 -17.21
N VAL A 309 -8.62 -23.55 -17.12
CA VAL A 309 -7.96 -22.67 -18.12
C VAL A 309 -6.47 -22.99 -18.24
N GLN A 310 -5.80 -23.26 -17.12
CA GLN A 310 -4.38 -23.61 -17.10
C GLN A 310 -4.11 -25.01 -17.64
N GLN A 311 -4.91 -26.02 -17.26
CA GLN A 311 -4.75 -27.39 -17.77
C GLN A 311 -4.91 -27.46 -19.29
N LYS A 312 -5.87 -26.70 -19.84
CA LYS A 312 -6.08 -26.62 -21.30
C LYS A 312 -5.01 -25.78 -22.01
N ASN A 313 -4.04 -25.21 -21.28
CA ASN A 313 -3.07 -24.24 -21.77
C ASN A 313 -3.74 -23.09 -22.56
N ALA A 314 -4.94 -22.68 -22.14
CA ALA A 314 -5.81 -21.77 -22.87
C ALA A 314 -5.49 -20.29 -22.60
N LYS A 315 -4.28 -19.98 -22.11
CA LYS A 315 -3.87 -18.60 -21.79
C LYS A 315 -3.94 -17.69 -23.02
N ASP A 316 -3.50 -18.19 -24.16
CA ASP A 316 -3.48 -17.43 -25.41
C ASP A 316 -4.87 -17.41 -26.08
N THR A 317 -5.70 -18.43 -25.83
CA THR A 317 -7.08 -18.51 -26.32
C THR A 317 -8.01 -17.57 -25.58
N VAL A 318 -7.90 -17.52 -24.24
CA VAL A 318 -8.76 -16.70 -23.37
C VAL A 318 -7.93 -15.81 -22.43
N PRO A 319 -7.16 -14.85 -22.97
CA PRO A 319 -6.20 -14.05 -22.19
C PRO A 319 -6.87 -13.13 -21.16
N LEU A 320 -8.06 -12.61 -21.46
CA LEU A 320 -8.79 -11.73 -20.54
C LEU A 320 -9.45 -12.51 -19.41
N LEU A 321 -10.01 -13.69 -19.70
CA LEU A 321 -10.52 -14.59 -18.66
C LEU A 321 -9.40 -15.08 -17.76
N TRP A 322 -8.26 -15.45 -18.34
CA TRP A 322 -7.07 -15.82 -17.58
C TRP A 322 -6.64 -14.68 -16.65
N LYS A 323 -6.49 -13.45 -17.17
CA LYS A 323 -6.14 -12.27 -16.37
C LYS A 323 -7.16 -12.01 -15.26
N PHE A 324 -8.45 -12.10 -15.58
CA PHE A 324 -9.56 -11.93 -14.63
C PHE A 324 -9.46 -12.90 -13.47
N LEU A 325 -9.34 -14.21 -13.73
CA LEU A 325 -9.29 -15.24 -12.70
C LEU A 325 -8.06 -15.11 -11.79
N HIS A 326 -6.93 -14.58 -12.30
CA HIS A 326 -5.74 -14.35 -11.48
C HIS A 326 -5.88 -13.18 -10.50
N LYS A 327 -6.64 -12.13 -10.86
CA LYS A 327 -6.83 -10.94 -10.02
C LYS A 327 -8.23 -10.83 -9.43
N GLU A 328 -9.08 -11.84 -9.58
CA GLU A 328 -10.50 -11.82 -9.21
C GLU A 328 -10.71 -11.40 -7.74
N THR A 329 -9.90 -11.96 -6.83
CA THR A 329 -9.98 -11.67 -5.38
C THR A 329 -9.69 -10.19 -5.03
N GLU A 330 -8.85 -9.52 -5.82
CA GLU A 330 -8.56 -8.10 -5.65
C GLU A 330 -9.55 -7.25 -6.46
N LEU A 331 -9.93 -7.68 -7.65
CA LEU A 331 -10.85 -6.99 -8.56
C LEU A 331 -12.25 -6.83 -7.97
N ARG A 332 -12.75 -7.82 -7.23
CA ARG A 332 -14.03 -7.71 -6.51
C ARG A 332 -14.06 -6.59 -5.46
N LEU A 333 -12.89 -6.08 -5.05
CA LEU A 333 -12.80 -4.98 -4.06
C LEU A 333 -12.94 -3.60 -4.72
N VAL A 334 -12.79 -3.50 -6.05
CA VAL A 334 -12.95 -2.24 -6.81
C VAL A 334 -14.35 -1.66 -6.64
N LYS A 335 -15.37 -2.50 -6.40
CA LYS A 335 -16.74 -2.04 -6.10
C LYS A 335 -16.85 -1.11 -4.88
N PHE A 336 -15.86 -1.15 -3.98
CA PHE A 336 -15.82 -0.30 -2.78
C PHE A 336 -15.10 1.04 -3.00
N LEU A 337 -14.50 1.25 -4.17
CA LEU A 337 -13.81 2.49 -4.52
C LEU A 337 -14.69 3.76 -4.34
N PRO A 338 -15.97 3.79 -4.75
CA PRO A 338 -16.81 4.99 -4.58
C PRO A 338 -16.99 5.38 -3.09
N GLU A 339 -17.17 4.40 -2.20
CA GLU A 339 -17.32 4.63 -0.76
C GLU A 339 -16.01 5.13 -0.12
N ILE A 340 -14.86 4.59 -0.55
CA ILE A 340 -13.54 5.05 -0.10
C ILE A 340 -13.28 6.49 -0.56
N LEU A 341 -13.58 6.81 -1.82
CA LEU A 341 -13.43 8.18 -2.34
C LEU A 341 -14.42 9.15 -1.68
N ALA A 342 -15.63 8.70 -1.33
CA ALA A 342 -16.58 9.50 -0.57
C ALA A 342 -16.07 9.79 0.85
N LEU A 343 -15.53 8.79 1.57
CA LEU A 343 -14.88 8.99 2.87
C LEU A 343 -13.75 10.01 2.78
N GLN A 344 -12.86 9.86 1.81
CA GLN A 344 -11.74 10.77 1.61
C GLN A 344 -12.19 12.20 1.32
N ARG A 345 -13.23 12.39 0.49
CA ARG A 345 -13.80 13.72 0.21
C ARG A 345 -14.37 14.38 1.45
N ASP A 346 -15.11 13.61 2.26
CA ASP A 346 -15.73 14.14 3.49
C ASP A 346 -14.65 14.52 4.52
N LEU A 347 -13.60 13.69 4.66
CA LEU A 347 -12.45 14.00 5.50
C LEU A 347 -11.68 15.23 5.00
N VAL A 348 -11.45 15.35 3.69
CA VAL A 348 -10.81 16.55 3.12
C VAL A 348 -11.66 17.78 3.44
N ARG A 349 -12.97 17.74 3.19
CA ARG A 349 -13.88 18.86 3.51
C ARG A 349 -13.83 19.25 4.99
N GLN A 350 -13.75 18.26 5.88
CA GLN A 350 -13.71 18.50 7.32
C GLN A 350 -12.36 19.09 7.78
N PHE A 351 -11.23 18.61 7.24
CA PHE A 351 -9.90 18.91 7.78
C PHE A 351 -9.09 19.93 6.96
N GLN A 352 -9.52 20.34 5.76
CA GLN A 352 -8.76 21.24 4.86
C GLN A 352 -8.36 22.57 5.52
N ASN A 353 -9.20 23.07 6.45
CA ASN A 353 -9.02 24.36 7.10
C ASN A 353 -8.56 24.27 8.56
N THR A 354 -8.30 23.07 9.09
CA THR A 354 -7.91 22.90 10.48
C THR A 354 -6.43 23.23 10.66
N ALA A 355 -6.10 24.04 11.67
CA ALA A 355 -4.74 24.49 11.96
C ALA A 355 -3.86 23.42 12.65
N GLU A 356 -4.47 22.38 13.22
CA GLU A 356 -3.78 21.28 13.92
C GLU A 356 -4.28 19.92 13.43
N VAL A 357 -3.37 18.96 13.30
CA VAL A 357 -3.68 17.55 13.02
C VAL A 357 -4.28 16.96 14.30
N LYS A 358 -5.53 16.48 14.26
CA LYS A 358 -6.11 15.76 15.41
C LYS A 358 -5.35 14.45 15.61
N HIS A 359 -4.61 14.36 16.71
CA HIS A 359 -3.93 13.13 17.14
C HIS A 359 -4.86 12.29 18.00
N CYS A 360 -5.79 11.57 17.36
CA CYS A 360 -6.72 10.65 18.04
C CYS A 360 -6.81 9.31 17.31
N SER A 361 -7.44 8.32 17.95
CA SER A 361 -7.80 7.06 17.30
C SER A 361 -9.04 7.21 16.41
N ILE A 362 -9.22 6.28 15.47
CA ILE A 362 -10.44 6.23 14.63
C ILE A 362 -11.68 6.09 15.52
N ARG A 363 -11.62 5.28 16.59
CA ARG A 363 -12.71 5.10 17.55
C ARG A 363 -13.08 6.39 18.26
N GLU A 364 -12.10 7.19 18.68
CA GLU A 364 -12.35 8.49 19.31
C GLU A 364 -12.98 9.47 18.33
N PHE A 365 -12.50 9.49 17.09
CA PHE A 365 -13.07 10.31 16.02
C PHE A 365 -14.55 9.99 15.74
N LEU A 366 -14.92 8.70 15.73
CA LEU A 366 -16.32 8.27 15.54
C LEU A 366 -17.26 8.67 16.69
N ARG A 367 -16.73 9.03 17.86
CA ARG A 367 -17.50 9.51 19.02
C ARG A 367 -17.76 11.02 18.99
N GLU A 368 -17.22 11.75 18.02
CA GLU A 368 -17.48 13.19 17.87
C GLU A 368 -18.97 13.46 17.60
N PRO A 369 -19.47 14.66 17.95
CA PRO A 369 -20.89 14.98 17.88
C PRO A 369 -21.35 15.13 16.42
N TYR A 370 -21.78 14.02 15.83
CA TYR A 370 -22.49 13.94 14.55
C TYR A 370 -23.97 13.59 14.76
N SER A 371 -24.82 13.92 13.78
CA SER A 371 -26.17 13.34 13.73
C SER A 371 -26.07 11.82 13.55
N ASP A 372 -27.05 11.07 14.07
CA ASP A 372 -27.00 9.60 14.05
C ASP A 372 -26.84 9.03 12.64
N VAL A 373 -27.54 9.61 11.65
CA VAL A 373 -27.42 9.21 10.24
C VAL A 373 -26.01 9.45 9.68
N MET A 374 -25.38 10.58 10.03
CA MET A 374 -24.02 10.88 9.58
C MET A 374 -23.00 9.95 10.25
N ARG A 375 -23.20 9.63 11.53
CA ARG A 375 -22.34 8.70 12.28
C ARG A 375 -22.39 7.30 11.67
N ASP A 376 -23.58 6.77 11.42
CA ASP A 376 -23.77 5.45 10.84
C ASP A 376 -23.13 5.34 9.45
N GLN A 377 -23.30 6.38 8.62
CA GLN A 377 -22.70 6.43 7.29
C GLN A 377 -21.16 6.52 7.35
N LEU A 378 -20.61 7.32 8.27
CA LEU A 378 -19.17 7.45 8.48
C LEU A 378 -18.58 6.13 8.98
N GLU A 379 -19.19 5.51 9.98
CA GLU A 379 -18.78 4.21 10.53
C GLU A 379 -18.80 3.12 9.45
N ARG A 380 -19.86 3.06 8.63
CA ARG A 380 -19.93 2.14 7.50
C ARG A 380 -18.76 2.32 6.54
N ARG A 381 -18.44 3.56 6.15
CA ARG A 381 -17.34 3.86 5.23
C ARG A 381 -15.97 3.55 5.81
N VAL A 382 -15.76 3.85 7.09
CA VAL A 382 -14.53 3.50 7.81
C VAL A 382 -14.36 1.98 7.86
N ASN A 383 -15.42 1.23 8.18
CA ASN A 383 -15.38 -0.24 8.18
C ASN A 383 -15.07 -0.81 6.80
N VAL A 384 -15.62 -0.22 5.73
CA VAL A 384 -15.27 -0.58 4.34
C VAL A 384 -13.79 -0.33 4.08
N PHE A 385 -13.28 0.86 4.44
CA PHE A 385 -11.85 1.19 4.26
C PHE A 385 -10.95 0.18 4.97
N LEU A 386 -11.19 -0.09 6.26
CA LEU A 386 -10.39 -1.02 7.05
C LEU A 386 -10.43 -2.44 6.47
N SER A 387 -11.63 -2.91 6.09
CA SER A 387 -11.82 -4.23 5.47
C SER A 387 -11.06 -4.37 4.15
N VAL A 388 -11.11 -3.35 3.29
CA VAL A 388 -10.44 -3.37 1.98
C VAL A 388 -8.93 -3.22 2.16
N TRP A 389 -8.46 -2.36 3.06
CA TRP A 389 -7.05 -2.23 3.41
C TRP A 389 -6.47 -3.55 3.90
N ASN A 390 -7.09 -4.19 4.90
CA ASN A 390 -6.55 -5.43 5.48
C ASN A 390 -6.47 -6.57 4.45
N LYS A 391 -7.35 -6.58 3.44
CA LYS A 391 -7.31 -7.52 2.31
C LYS A 391 -6.23 -7.20 1.27
N LEU A 392 -5.86 -5.92 1.11
CA LEU A 392 -4.94 -5.46 0.08
C LEU A 392 -3.54 -5.06 0.59
N ARG A 393 -3.31 -4.93 1.91
CA ARG A 393 -2.06 -4.42 2.50
C ARG A 393 -0.80 -5.13 1.98
N SER A 394 -0.85 -6.45 1.83
CA SER A 394 0.25 -7.26 1.28
C SER A 394 0.48 -7.02 -0.21
N SER A 395 -0.60 -6.85 -0.98
CA SER A 395 -0.53 -6.52 -2.40
C SER A 395 -0.05 -5.09 -2.62
N LEU A 396 -0.41 -4.16 -1.74
CA LEU A 396 0.06 -2.77 -1.74
C LEU A 396 1.56 -2.67 -1.45
N ASP A 397 2.08 -3.41 -0.49
CA ASP A 397 3.54 -3.39 -0.21
C ASP A 397 4.36 -3.92 -1.40
N THR A 398 3.86 -4.97 -2.05
CA THR A 398 4.59 -5.63 -3.14
C THR A 398 4.37 -4.97 -4.50
N ASN A 399 3.10 -4.86 -4.91
CA ASN A 399 2.67 -4.44 -6.25
C ASN A 399 2.17 -3.00 -6.30
N GLY A 400 2.00 -2.34 -5.15
CA GLY A 400 1.58 -0.95 -5.09
C GLY A 400 2.61 -0.03 -5.74
N GLU A 401 2.12 0.92 -6.51
CA GLU A 401 2.95 1.93 -7.18
C GLU A 401 3.48 2.96 -6.19
N ILE A 402 2.64 3.34 -5.21
CA ILE A 402 3.06 4.13 -4.06
C ILE A 402 3.79 3.21 -3.10
N LYS A 403 5.12 3.36 -3.02
CA LYS A 403 5.93 2.60 -2.07
C LYS A 403 5.77 3.17 -0.66
N LEU A 404 4.98 2.46 0.15
CA LEU A 404 4.77 2.77 1.55
C LEU A 404 6.05 2.53 2.36
N PRO A 405 6.33 3.31 3.44
CA PRO A 405 7.44 3.03 4.35
C PRO A 405 7.32 1.65 5.03
N LYS A 406 8.46 1.06 5.43
CA LYS A 406 8.49 -0.21 6.19
C LYS A 406 7.69 -0.07 7.49
N GLY A 407 6.91 -1.08 7.87
CA GLY A 407 6.06 -1.04 9.06
C GLY A 407 4.58 -0.73 8.79
N TYR A 408 4.26 -0.05 7.68
CA TYR A 408 2.90 0.43 7.43
C TYR A 408 1.93 -0.69 7.04
N CYS A 409 2.42 -1.71 6.36
CA CYS A 409 1.65 -2.85 5.90
C CYS A 409 1.78 -4.08 6.82
N ASP A 410 2.50 -3.97 7.95
CA ASP A 410 2.89 -5.12 8.77
C ASP A 410 1.74 -5.60 9.67
N ALA A 411 0.95 -4.67 10.21
CA ALA A 411 -0.19 -4.94 11.09
C ALA A 411 -1.54 -4.63 10.42
N GLU A 412 -2.60 -5.27 10.91
CA GLU A 412 -3.97 -4.91 10.52
C GLU A 412 -4.35 -3.55 11.09
N LEU A 413 -5.05 -2.77 10.27
CA LEU A 413 -5.70 -1.56 10.76
C LEU A 413 -7.02 -1.92 11.43
N SER A 414 -7.29 -1.29 12.56
CA SER A 414 -8.51 -1.43 13.34
C SER A 414 -9.03 -0.06 13.78
N LEU A 415 -10.15 -0.04 14.49
CA LEU A 415 -10.68 1.20 15.07
C LEU A 415 -9.74 1.86 16.10
N GLU A 416 -8.76 1.13 16.63
CA GLU A 416 -7.74 1.66 17.54
C GLU A 416 -6.56 2.31 16.80
N SER A 417 -6.47 2.14 15.48
CA SER A 417 -5.43 2.77 14.67
C SER A 417 -5.58 4.30 14.67
N ARG A 418 -4.46 5.01 14.42
CA ARG A 418 -4.43 6.48 14.34
C ARG A 418 -5.33 6.97 13.21
N LEU A 419 -6.10 8.03 13.44
CA LEU A 419 -6.97 8.66 12.43
C LEU A 419 -6.23 9.01 11.14
N GLU A 420 -4.94 9.36 11.24
CA GLU A 420 -4.10 9.77 10.11
C GLU A 420 -4.07 8.75 8.96
N VAL A 421 -4.26 7.45 9.22
CA VAL A 421 -4.28 6.41 8.17
C VAL A 421 -5.45 6.56 7.19
N LEU A 422 -6.54 7.22 7.61
CA LEU A 422 -7.72 7.50 6.79
C LEU A 422 -7.58 8.79 5.97
N LEU A 423 -6.78 9.74 6.46
CA LEU A 423 -6.62 11.05 5.85
C LEU A 423 -5.78 10.93 4.56
N PRO A 424 -6.29 11.33 3.40
CA PRO A 424 -5.59 11.12 2.13
C PRO A 424 -4.45 12.14 1.98
N ARG A 425 -3.29 11.86 2.55
CA ARG A 425 -2.09 12.69 2.44
C ARG A 425 -1.05 12.00 1.57
N ARG A 426 -0.25 12.79 0.86
CA ARG A 426 0.90 12.29 0.08
C ARG A 426 2.18 12.16 0.93
N GLN A 427 2.04 12.20 2.26
CA GLN A 427 3.12 12.04 3.22
C GLN A 427 2.61 11.42 4.53
N GLY A 428 3.52 10.95 5.38
CA GLY A 428 3.19 10.38 6.69
C GLY A 428 2.28 9.15 6.59
N LEU A 429 1.48 8.89 7.63
CA LEU A 429 0.55 7.75 7.68
C LEU A 429 -0.61 7.88 6.67
N GLY A 430 -0.91 9.10 6.22
CA GLY A 430 -1.96 9.34 5.22
C GLY A 430 -1.67 8.74 3.84
N LEU A 431 -0.42 8.34 3.59
CA LEU A 431 -0.04 7.56 2.41
C LEU A 431 -0.87 6.26 2.28
N CYS A 432 -1.30 5.65 3.39
CA CYS A 432 -2.15 4.46 3.36
C CYS A 432 -3.44 4.70 2.57
N SER A 433 -4.12 5.82 2.86
CA SER A 433 -5.37 6.20 2.21
C SER A 433 -5.17 6.48 0.71
N THR A 434 -4.13 7.26 0.37
CA THR A 434 -3.82 7.59 -1.03
C THR A 434 -3.36 6.35 -1.83
N ALA A 435 -2.56 5.46 -1.24
CA ALA A 435 -2.09 4.24 -1.89
C ALA A 435 -3.23 3.26 -2.16
N LEU A 436 -4.17 3.11 -1.22
CA LEU A 436 -5.32 2.23 -1.40
C LEU A 436 -6.19 2.67 -2.58
N ALA A 437 -6.56 3.96 -2.62
CA ALA A 437 -7.36 4.51 -3.71
C ALA A 437 -6.63 4.38 -5.06
N SER A 438 -5.34 4.71 -5.11
CA SER A 438 -4.52 4.56 -6.32
C SER A 438 -4.45 3.11 -6.81
N TYR A 439 -4.29 2.15 -5.90
CA TYR A 439 -4.19 0.74 -6.28
C TYR A 439 -5.50 0.21 -6.86
N LEU A 440 -6.65 0.56 -6.26
CA LEU A 440 -7.96 0.17 -6.77
C LEU A 440 -8.24 0.79 -8.15
N ILE A 441 -7.89 2.06 -8.35
CA ILE A 441 -7.99 2.74 -9.66
C ILE A 441 -7.07 2.07 -10.68
N GLY A 442 -5.82 1.81 -10.32
CA GLY A 442 -4.86 1.12 -11.19
C GLY A 442 -5.36 -0.27 -11.58
N LEU A 443 -5.90 -1.03 -10.63
CA LEU A 443 -6.45 -2.35 -10.88
C LEU A 443 -7.67 -2.30 -11.81
N HIS A 444 -8.58 -1.35 -11.62
CA HIS A 444 -9.71 -1.09 -12.52
C HIS A 444 -9.24 -0.74 -13.94
N ASN A 445 -8.41 0.28 -14.09
CA ASN A 445 -7.94 0.79 -15.37
C ASN A 445 -7.17 -0.29 -16.17
N ASN A 446 -6.36 -1.10 -15.49
CA ASN A 446 -5.62 -2.20 -16.12
C ASN A 446 -6.55 -3.23 -16.79
N PHE A 447 -7.73 -3.47 -16.24
CA PHE A 447 -8.73 -4.36 -16.84
C PHE A 447 -9.46 -3.69 -18.00
N VAL A 448 -9.91 -2.45 -17.81
CA VAL A 448 -10.58 -1.66 -18.86
C VAL A 448 -9.69 -1.51 -20.09
N HIS A 449 -8.43 -1.10 -19.91
CA HIS A 449 -7.47 -0.96 -21.01
C HIS A 449 -7.23 -2.29 -21.74
N SER A 450 -7.15 -3.40 -21.02
CA SER A 450 -7.00 -4.73 -21.64
C SER A 450 -8.21 -5.14 -22.48
N VAL A 451 -9.41 -4.77 -22.04
CA VAL A 451 -10.66 -5.01 -22.76
C VAL A 451 -10.76 -4.13 -24.00
N ASN A 452 -10.50 -2.82 -23.88
CA ASN A 452 -10.54 -1.89 -25.00
C ASN A 452 -9.56 -2.31 -26.11
N ARG A 453 -8.33 -2.71 -25.72
CA ARG A 453 -7.34 -3.26 -26.65
C ARG A 453 -7.80 -4.56 -27.34
N HIS A 454 -8.58 -5.39 -26.65
CA HIS A 454 -9.11 -6.63 -27.22
C HIS A 454 -10.27 -6.39 -28.19
N ILE A 455 -11.17 -5.46 -27.87
CA ILE A 455 -12.34 -5.10 -28.68
C ILE A 455 -11.97 -4.10 -29.80
N LYS A 456 -10.78 -3.48 -29.73
CA LYS A 456 -10.30 -2.39 -30.62
C LYS A 456 -11.15 -1.12 -30.50
N GLU A 457 -11.60 -0.83 -29.28
CA GLU A 457 -12.23 0.44 -28.93
C GLU A 457 -11.18 1.45 -28.43
N ASP A 458 -11.42 2.73 -28.68
CA ASP A 458 -10.54 3.84 -28.29
C ASP A 458 -10.72 4.17 -26.80
N ASP A 459 -9.62 4.46 -26.10
CA ASP A 459 -9.55 4.79 -24.66
C ASP A 459 -10.08 6.20 -24.31
N ARG A 460 -11.08 6.71 -25.04
CA ARG A 460 -11.55 8.11 -24.91
C ARG A 460 -12.53 8.36 -23.76
N TYR A 461 -13.12 7.31 -23.18
CA TYR A 461 -14.07 7.47 -22.07
C TYR A 461 -13.31 7.60 -20.73
N LEU A 462 -13.06 8.85 -20.34
CA LEU A 462 -12.32 9.23 -19.14
C LEU A 462 -13.23 9.94 -18.13
N ILE A 463 -13.07 9.62 -16.84
CA ILE A 463 -13.77 10.31 -15.74
C ILE A 463 -12.80 10.68 -14.61
N SER A 464 -13.13 11.71 -13.84
CA SER A 464 -12.38 12.08 -12.63
C SER A 464 -12.77 11.21 -11.43
N PRO A 465 -11.87 10.95 -10.46
CA PRO A 465 -12.21 10.33 -9.17
C PRO A 465 -13.37 11.02 -8.44
N SER A 466 -13.58 12.31 -8.68
CA SER A 466 -14.68 13.09 -8.11
C SER A 466 -16.07 12.65 -8.60
N GLU A 467 -16.14 12.03 -9.78
CA GLU A 467 -17.37 11.65 -10.47
C GLU A 467 -17.66 10.14 -10.38
N VAL A 468 -16.74 9.39 -9.77
CA VAL A 468 -16.85 7.93 -9.65
C VAL A 468 -18.10 7.55 -8.84
N ALA A 469 -18.86 6.61 -9.40
CA ALA A 469 -20.09 6.06 -8.84
C ALA A 469 -20.13 4.54 -9.13
N ASP A 470 -21.08 3.83 -8.55
CA ASP A 470 -21.17 2.36 -8.64
C ASP A 470 -21.24 1.84 -10.09
N LEU A 471 -21.85 2.61 -10.99
CA LEU A 471 -21.96 2.25 -12.41
C LEU A 471 -20.62 2.34 -13.17
N HIS A 472 -19.70 3.19 -12.72
CA HIS A 472 -18.40 3.44 -13.37
C HIS A 472 -17.36 2.36 -13.01
N VAL A 473 -17.52 1.69 -11.88
CA VAL A 473 -16.53 0.72 -11.38
C VAL A 473 -16.85 -0.71 -11.84
N ILE A 474 -15.83 -1.56 -11.92
CA ILE A 474 -16.02 -3.00 -12.10
C ILE A 474 -16.64 -3.55 -10.81
N SER A 475 -17.87 -4.06 -10.91
CA SER A 475 -18.66 -4.53 -9.77
C SER A 475 -19.42 -5.80 -10.14
N TYR A 476 -19.30 -6.82 -9.29
CA TYR A 476 -19.98 -8.10 -9.41
C TYR A 476 -19.98 -8.83 -8.05
N GLU A 477 -20.85 -9.82 -7.92
CA GLU A 477 -20.90 -10.77 -6.81
C GLU A 477 -20.67 -12.20 -7.29
N VAL A 478 -19.83 -12.94 -6.55
CA VAL A 478 -19.38 -14.27 -6.98
C VAL A 478 -20.53 -15.26 -7.03
N GLU A 479 -21.26 -15.40 -5.92
CA GLU A 479 -22.35 -16.38 -5.79
C GLU A 479 -23.57 -16.01 -6.65
N ARG A 480 -23.85 -14.72 -6.84
CA ARG A 480 -25.04 -14.25 -7.57
C ARG A 480 -24.82 -14.06 -9.07
N ASP A 481 -23.63 -13.64 -9.49
CA ASP A 481 -23.36 -13.28 -10.87
C ASP A 481 -22.41 -14.27 -11.55
N LEU A 482 -21.26 -14.55 -10.92
CA LEU A 482 -20.18 -15.31 -11.55
C LEU A 482 -20.46 -16.82 -11.58
N ILE A 483 -20.91 -17.42 -10.47
CA ILE A 483 -21.20 -18.86 -10.40
C ILE A 483 -22.32 -19.25 -11.38
N PRO A 484 -23.48 -18.55 -11.45
CA PRO A 484 -24.51 -18.87 -12.43
C PRO A 484 -24.02 -18.72 -13.88
N LEU A 485 -23.19 -17.72 -14.16
CA LEU A 485 -22.56 -17.53 -15.47
C LEU A 485 -21.70 -18.73 -15.84
N ILE A 486 -20.81 -19.18 -14.94
CA ILE A 486 -19.94 -20.34 -15.20
C ILE A 486 -20.78 -21.60 -15.41
N LEU A 487 -21.79 -21.84 -14.56
CA LEU A 487 -22.67 -23.01 -14.66
C LEU A 487 -23.47 -23.03 -15.97
N SER A 488 -23.90 -21.86 -16.49
CA SER A 488 -24.63 -21.78 -17.75
C SER A 488 -23.79 -22.16 -18.98
N ASN A 489 -22.46 -22.13 -18.86
CA ASN A 489 -21.51 -22.49 -19.91
C ASN A 489 -20.77 -23.81 -19.63
N CYS A 490 -21.27 -24.56 -18.65
CA CYS A 490 -20.82 -25.91 -18.35
C CYS A 490 -21.64 -26.91 -19.17
N GLN A 491 -21.03 -27.48 -20.19
CA GLN A 491 -21.65 -28.47 -21.06
C GLN A 491 -21.41 -29.89 -20.53
N TYR A 492 -22.40 -30.76 -20.70
CA TYR A 492 -22.31 -32.17 -20.36
C TYR A 492 -22.40 -32.98 -21.64
N SER A 493 -21.35 -33.70 -22.00
CA SER A 493 -21.36 -34.63 -23.12
C SER A 493 -21.48 -36.07 -22.61
N MET A 494 -22.23 -36.89 -23.34
CA MET A 494 -22.32 -38.33 -23.13
C MET A 494 -21.88 -39.05 -24.40
N GLU A 495 -20.78 -39.79 -24.31
CA GLU A 495 -20.41 -40.75 -25.34
C GLU A 495 -21.24 -42.04 -25.18
N LYS A 496 -21.58 -42.71 -26.29
CA LYS A 496 -22.35 -43.97 -26.22
C LYS A 496 -21.56 -45.02 -25.43
N GLY A 497 -22.07 -45.39 -24.26
CA GLY A 497 -21.44 -46.34 -23.33
C GLY A 497 -20.37 -45.75 -22.40
N GLY A 498 -20.17 -44.42 -22.41
CA GLY A 498 -19.18 -43.71 -21.60
C GLY A 498 -19.78 -42.91 -20.43
N GLU A 499 -18.90 -42.37 -19.58
CA GLU A 499 -19.28 -41.46 -18.49
C GLU A 499 -19.66 -40.07 -19.02
N THR A 500 -20.49 -39.33 -18.26
CA THR A 500 -20.81 -37.94 -18.57
C THR A 500 -19.59 -37.05 -18.33
N LEU A 501 -19.02 -36.49 -19.39
CA LEU A 501 -17.88 -35.57 -19.29
C LEU A 501 -18.38 -34.14 -19.14
N GLN A 502 -17.81 -33.42 -18.18
CA GLN A 502 -18.05 -32.00 -17.96
C GLN A 502 -17.03 -31.21 -18.77
N ASP A 503 -17.49 -30.30 -19.62
CA ASP A 503 -16.61 -29.41 -20.37
C ASP A 503 -17.03 -27.94 -20.23
N PHE A 504 -16.04 -27.06 -20.18
CA PHE A 504 -16.25 -25.62 -20.07
C PHE A 504 -15.97 -24.93 -21.39
N ASP A 505 -16.98 -24.21 -21.90
CA ASP A 505 -16.84 -23.31 -23.05
C ASP A 505 -16.15 -22.02 -22.61
N LEU A 506 -14.81 -22.05 -22.59
CA LEU A 506 -13.99 -20.97 -22.07
C LEU A 506 -14.15 -19.67 -22.88
N GLU A 507 -14.34 -19.76 -24.19
CA GLU A 507 -14.50 -18.60 -25.07
C GLU A 507 -15.82 -17.88 -24.76
N ARG A 508 -16.92 -18.65 -24.62
CA ARG A 508 -18.21 -18.09 -24.26
C ARG A 508 -18.22 -17.50 -22.85
N ILE A 509 -17.53 -18.13 -21.90
CA ILE A 509 -17.35 -17.57 -20.55
C ILE A 509 -16.59 -16.23 -20.63
N GLN A 510 -15.49 -16.17 -21.38
CA GLN A 510 -14.73 -14.92 -21.56
C GLN A 510 -15.62 -13.81 -22.13
N GLN A 511 -16.39 -14.10 -23.19
CA GLN A 511 -17.29 -13.12 -23.80
C GLN A 511 -18.36 -12.62 -22.81
N GLN A 512 -18.94 -13.51 -22.01
CA GLN A 512 -19.95 -13.11 -21.02
C GLN A 512 -19.35 -12.30 -19.86
N VAL A 513 -18.15 -12.63 -19.40
CA VAL A 513 -17.44 -11.84 -18.37
C VAL A 513 -17.13 -10.43 -18.90
N ILE A 514 -16.63 -10.32 -20.13
CA ILE A 514 -16.33 -9.03 -20.76
C ILE A 514 -17.60 -8.19 -20.88
N SER A 515 -18.62 -8.72 -21.58
CA SER A 515 -19.85 -7.98 -21.88
C SER A 515 -20.64 -7.57 -20.65
N LYS A 516 -20.67 -8.39 -19.58
CA LYS A 516 -21.47 -8.08 -18.38
C LYS A 516 -20.75 -7.21 -17.36
N PHE A 517 -19.44 -7.38 -17.19
CA PHE A 517 -18.74 -6.78 -16.04
C PHE A 517 -17.65 -5.78 -16.41
N LEU A 518 -17.03 -5.91 -17.59
CA LEU A 518 -15.81 -5.17 -17.92
C LEU A 518 -16.01 -4.14 -19.04
N GLN A 519 -16.86 -4.43 -20.03
CA GLN A 519 -17.10 -3.55 -21.17
C GLN A 519 -17.89 -2.29 -20.77
N GLY A 520 -17.60 -1.16 -21.43
CA GLY A 520 -18.31 0.11 -21.22
C GLY A 520 -17.92 0.85 -19.94
N LYS A 521 -16.89 0.40 -19.23
CA LYS A 521 -16.36 1.07 -18.03
C LYS A 521 -15.38 2.17 -18.44
N PRO A 522 -15.41 3.35 -17.80
CA PRO A 522 -14.46 4.42 -18.08
C PRO A 522 -13.07 4.10 -17.51
N LEU A 523 -12.06 4.75 -18.08
CA LEU A 523 -10.78 4.93 -17.42
C LEU A 523 -10.90 6.05 -16.38
N ILE A 524 -10.47 5.79 -15.15
CA ILE A 524 -10.52 6.75 -14.05
C ILE A 524 -9.17 7.48 -14.00
N THR A 525 -9.17 8.80 -14.15
CA THR A 525 -7.94 9.59 -14.06
C THR A 525 -7.40 9.58 -12.63
N LEU A 526 -6.10 9.81 -12.46
CA LEU A 526 -5.52 10.04 -11.12
C LEU A 526 -5.58 11.51 -10.70
N THR A 527 -5.84 12.40 -11.65
CA THR A 527 -6.04 13.83 -11.43
C THR A 527 -7.38 14.05 -10.73
N GLY A 528 -7.32 14.53 -9.49
CA GLY A 528 -8.52 14.75 -8.67
C GLY A 528 -8.77 13.67 -7.60
N ILE A 529 -7.82 12.74 -7.35
CA ILE A 529 -7.86 11.94 -6.11
C ILE A 529 -7.87 12.93 -4.93
N PRO A 530 -8.87 12.85 -4.02
CA PRO A 530 -8.96 13.74 -2.88
C PRO A 530 -7.63 13.72 -2.11
N THR A 531 -7.02 14.87 -1.89
CA THR A 531 -5.75 15.00 -1.18
C THR A 531 -5.90 16.11 -0.15
N LEU A 532 -5.57 15.81 1.11
CA LEU A 532 -5.54 16.76 2.19
C LEU A 532 -4.15 17.40 2.25
N VAL A 533 -4.11 18.72 2.05
CA VAL A 533 -2.90 19.54 2.22
C VAL A 533 -3.18 20.53 3.35
N TYR A 534 -2.50 20.35 4.48
CA TYR A 534 -2.60 21.30 5.57
C TYR A 534 -2.02 22.65 5.16
N ARG A 535 -2.52 23.74 5.77
CA ARG A 535 -2.02 25.10 5.50
C ARG A 535 -0.50 25.20 5.68
N HIS A 536 0.04 24.51 6.69
CA HIS A 536 1.46 24.49 7.01
C HIS A 536 2.35 23.74 6.01
N ASP A 537 1.76 22.85 5.19
CA ASP A 537 2.48 22.07 4.17
C ASP A 537 2.55 22.82 2.81
N ARG A 538 1.94 24.01 2.71
CA ARG A 538 2.02 24.84 1.50
C ARG A 538 3.45 25.34 1.31
N ASN A 539 3.94 25.26 0.08
CA ASN A 539 5.24 25.82 -0.27
C ASN A 539 5.15 27.34 -0.37
N TYR A 540 5.38 28.00 0.76
CA TYR A 540 5.43 29.44 0.87
C TYR A 540 6.52 30.06 -0.01
N GLU A 541 7.63 29.36 -0.31
CA GLU A 541 8.68 29.92 -1.20
C GLU A 541 8.16 30.16 -2.62
N GLN A 542 7.40 29.21 -3.16
CA GLN A 542 6.79 29.38 -4.48
C GLN A 542 5.67 30.42 -4.43
N LEU A 543 4.87 30.43 -3.36
CA LEU A 543 3.84 31.44 -3.16
C LEU A 543 4.44 32.85 -3.09
N PHE A 544 5.54 33.03 -2.37
CA PHE A 544 6.28 34.29 -2.28
C PHE A 544 6.89 34.70 -3.60
N SER A 545 7.41 33.76 -4.39
CA SER A 545 7.85 34.04 -5.75
C SER A 545 6.69 34.49 -6.64
N ASP A 546 5.54 33.80 -6.60
CA ASP A 546 4.36 34.16 -7.40
C ASP A 546 3.81 35.55 -7.00
N VAL A 547 3.81 35.89 -5.70
CA VAL A 547 3.44 37.24 -5.21
C VAL A 547 4.45 38.28 -5.65
N ARG A 548 5.76 38.05 -5.45
CA ARG A 548 6.83 39.01 -5.83
C ARG A 548 6.84 39.30 -7.33
N ASN A 549 6.46 38.32 -8.15
CA ASN A 549 6.33 38.50 -9.60
C ASN A 549 5.14 39.38 -10.01
N LYS A 550 4.12 39.54 -9.14
CA LYS A 550 2.89 40.27 -9.43
C LYS A 550 2.73 41.56 -8.65
N LEU A 551 3.38 41.66 -7.48
CA LEU A 551 3.28 42.76 -6.54
C LEU A 551 4.65 43.13 -5.99
N GLU A 552 4.93 44.43 -5.93
CA GLU A 552 6.08 44.94 -5.19
C GLU A 552 5.91 44.63 -3.69
N GLN A 553 6.96 44.15 -3.04
CA GLN A 553 6.98 43.81 -1.62
C GLN A 553 8.06 44.61 -0.90
N SER A 554 7.74 45.14 0.29
CA SER A 554 8.64 45.94 1.12
C SER A 554 8.59 45.49 2.59
N ALA A 555 9.65 45.79 3.33
CA ALA A 555 9.73 45.50 4.76
C ALA A 555 8.68 46.29 5.57
N LEU A 556 8.27 45.73 6.70
CA LEU A 556 7.41 46.42 7.66
C LEU A 556 8.22 47.45 8.47
N PRO A 557 7.72 48.69 8.65
CA PRO A 557 8.36 49.65 9.54
C PRO A 557 8.41 49.12 10.98
N SER A 558 9.52 49.35 11.69
CA SER A 558 9.71 48.88 13.08
C SER A 558 8.63 49.36 14.05
N SER A 559 8.10 50.57 13.83
CA SER A 559 6.99 51.11 14.62
C SER A 559 5.69 50.33 14.42
N VAL A 560 5.44 49.82 13.21
CA VAL A 560 4.26 49.01 12.88
C VAL A 560 4.44 47.59 13.43
N MET A 561 5.63 47.00 13.32
CA MET A 561 5.93 45.68 13.90
C MET A 561 5.68 45.66 15.42
N ASN A 562 6.23 46.64 16.15
CA ASN A 562 6.05 46.75 17.60
C ASN A 562 4.60 46.98 18.00
N MET A 563 3.84 47.75 17.21
CA MET A 563 2.41 47.95 17.42
C MET A 563 1.62 46.64 17.25
N ILE A 564 1.85 45.91 16.16
CA ILE A 564 1.18 44.63 15.88
C ILE A 564 1.52 43.59 16.97
N SER A 565 2.80 43.43 17.30
CA SER A 565 3.23 42.53 18.38
C SER A 565 2.71 42.96 19.75
N GLY A 566 2.42 44.25 19.94
CA GLY A 566 1.85 44.83 21.15
C GLY A 566 0.34 44.57 21.28
N GLU A 567 -0.41 44.72 20.18
CA GLU A 567 -1.87 44.56 20.14
C GLU A 567 -2.30 43.08 20.09
N LEU A 568 -1.52 42.20 19.44
CA LEU A 568 -1.81 40.77 19.30
C LEU A 568 -1.09 39.95 20.39
N GLN A 569 -1.54 40.01 21.65
CA GLN A 569 -0.94 39.22 22.75
C GLN A 569 -1.54 37.82 22.90
N SER A 570 -2.78 37.60 22.45
CA SER A 570 -3.45 36.29 22.55
C SER A 570 -2.97 35.35 21.45
N TYR A 571 -2.71 34.08 21.79
CA TYR A 571 -2.39 33.04 20.80
C TYR A 571 -3.49 32.91 19.73
N SER A 572 -4.77 33.04 20.12
CA SER A 572 -5.90 32.98 19.19
C SER A 572 -5.86 34.14 18.19
N ASP A 573 -5.68 35.38 18.67
CA ASP A 573 -5.67 36.56 17.80
C ASP A 573 -4.50 36.52 16.81
N VAL A 574 -3.34 36.02 17.24
CA VAL A 574 -2.18 35.83 16.36
C VAL A 574 -2.46 34.76 15.30
N CYS A 575 -3.14 33.66 15.66
CA CYS A 575 -3.51 32.62 14.70
C CYS A 575 -4.55 33.11 13.69
N ASP A 576 -5.50 33.94 14.13
CA ASP A 576 -6.51 34.57 13.26
C ASP A 576 -5.86 35.56 12.30
N ALA A 577 -4.98 36.42 12.80
CA ALA A 577 -4.21 37.36 11.98
C ALA A 577 -3.32 36.65 10.95
N LEU A 578 -2.63 35.58 11.36
CA LEU A 578 -1.79 34.79 10.48
C LEU A 578 -2.65 34.11 9.41
N SER A 579 -3.77 33.49 9.80
CA SER A 579 -4.70 32.83 8.87
C SER A 579 -5.23 33.81 7.83
N LEU A 580 -5.59 35.01 8.25
CA LEU A 580 -6.08 36.06 7.36
C LEU A 580 -4.99 36.48 6.36
N THR A 581 -3.76 36.68 6.84
CA THR A 581 -2.61 37.04 6.02
C THR A 581 -2.27 35.93 5.01
N GLU A 582 -2.33 34.65 5.41
CA GLU A 582 -2.12 33.51 4.52
C GLU A 582 -3.19 33.40 3.43
N ILE A 583 -4.44 33.70 3.76
CA ILE A 583 -5.55 33.76 2.79
C ILE A 583 -5.27 34.87 1.78
N THR A 584 -4.97 36.08 2.25
CA THR A 584 -4.65 37.22 1.39
C THR A 584 -3.48 36.92 0.46
N LEU A 585 -2.38 36.39 0.99
CA LEU A 585 -1.22 35.96 0.21
C LEU A 585 -1.58 34.92 -0.87
N GLY A 586 -2.48 33.99 -0.56
CA GLY A 586 -2.98 33.01 -1.52
C GLY A 586 -3.75 33.63 -2.68
N PHE A 587 -4.58 34.65 -2.43
CA PHE A 587 -5.30 35.37 -3.48
C PHE A 587 -4.37 36.29 -4.30
N LEU A 588 -3.46 37.01 -3.63
CA LEU A 588 -2.48 37.86 -4.31
C LEU A 588 -1.56 37.05 -5.24
N ALA A 589 -1.16 35.85 -4.83
CA ALA A 589 -0.39 34.94 -5.69
C ALA A 589 -1.14 34.55 -6.98
N MET A 590 -2.48 34.54 -6.96
CA MET A 590 -3.31 34.19 -8.11
C MET A 590 -3.66 35.41 -8.97
N ALA A 591 -4.09 36.51 -8.37
CA ALA A 591 -4.65 37.66 -9.09
C ALA A 591 -3.73 38.88 -9.18
N GLY A 592 -2.80 39.07 -8.23
CA GLY A 592 -2.14 40.38 -8.02
C GLY A 592 -3.12 41.43 -7.49
N GLU A 593 -2.64 42.65 -7.21
CA GLU A 593 -3.47 43.84 -6.93
C GLU A 593 -2.62 45.13 -6.93
N ASN A 594 -3.15 46.27 -6.47
CA ASN A 594 -2.36 47.48 -6.19
C ASN A 594 -1.61 47.37 -4.85
N ALA A 595 -0.27 47.47 -4.89
CA ALA A 595 0.61 47.32 -3.73
C ALA A 595 0.37 48.34 -2.60
N GLU A 596 -0.15 49.53 -2.93
CA GLU A 596 -0.43 50.62 -1.98
C GLU A 596 -1.77 50.47 -1.26
N MET A 597 -2.65 49.57 -1.73
CA MET A 597 -3.96 49.34 -1.13
C MET A 597 -3.79 48.87 0.33
N LEU A 598 -4.66 49.35 1.21
CA LEU A 598 -4.66 48.92 2.60
C LEU A 598 -5.06 47.44 2.69
N LEU A 599 -4.36 46.69 3.53
CA LEU A 599 -4.64 45.27 3.72
C LEU A 599 -6.09 45.03 4.20
N THR A 600 -6.56 45.87 5.11
CA THR A 600 -7.94 45.81 5.62
C THR A 600 -8.97 46.14 4.55
N GLU A 601 -8.69 47.10 3.68
CA GLU A 601 -9.57 47.47 2.56
C GLU A 601 -9.71 46.30 1.57
N TYR A 602 -8.61 45.61 1.26
CA TYR A 602 -8.63 44.44 0.40
C TYR A 602 -9.45 43.29 1.01
N ILE A 603 -9.30 43.04 2.31
CA ILE A 603 -10.02 41.99 3.03
C ILE A 603 -11.52 42.28 3.08
N GLU A 604 -11.90 43.53 3.37
CA GLU A 604 -13.31 43.93 3.50
C GLU A 604 -14.00 44.06 2.14
N GLN A 605 -13.38 44.70 1.16
CA GLN A 605 -14.03 45.08 -0.09
C GLN A 605 -13.82 44.09 -1.24
N VAL A 606 -12.66 43.44 -1.29
CA VAL A 606 -12.31 42.50 -2.39
C VAL A 606 -12.61 41.06 -1.97
N LEU A 607 -12.08 40.62 -0.82
CA LEU A 607 -12.32 39.27 -0.32
C LEU A 607 -13.70 39.11 0.34
N GLN A 608 -14.38 40.22 0.66
CA GLN A 608 -15.70 40.25 1.30
C GLN A 608 -15.73 39.48 2.63
N MET A 609 -14.64 39.57 3.41
CA MET A 609 -14.45 38.84 4.67
C MET A 609 -14.65 39.71 5.92
N GLY A 610 -15.06 40.97 5.77
CA GLY A 610 -15.17 41.93 6.89
C GLY A 610 -16.03 41.42 8.06
N ASP A 611 -17.22 40.89 7.78
CA ASP A 611 -18.17 40.44 8.80
C ASP A 611 -17.74 39.16 9.54
N GLN A 612 -16.80 38.39 8.98
CA GLN A 612 -16.32 37.12 9.54
C GLN A 612 -14.97 37.26 10.26
N THR A 613 -14.38 38.45 10.24
CA THR A 613 -13.04 38.69 10.77
C THR A 613 -13.11 39.37 12.13
N ASN A 614 -12.27 38.92 13.07
CA ASN A 614 -12.18 39.52 14.39
C ASN A 614 -11.84 41.04 14.28
N PRO A 615 -12.69 41.95 14.79
CA PRO A 615 -12.47 43.39 14.68
C PRO A 615 -11.16 43.85 15.31
N HIS A 616 -10.69 43.16 16.36
CA HIS A 616 -9.41 43.42 17.02
C HIS A 616 -8.23 43.11 16.10
N VAL A 617 -8.32 42.01 15.34
CA VAL A 617 -7.31 41.63 14.35
C VAL A 617 -7.29 42.64 13.19
N LEU A 618 -8.45 43.04 12.68
CA LEU A 618 -8.52 44.07 11.63
C LEU A 618 -7.91 45.39 12.11
N GLN A 619 -8.22 45.80 13.35
CA GLN A 619 -7.65 46.99 13.98
C GLN A 619 -6.11 46.96 14.00
N ALA A 620 -5.52 45.84 14.43
CA ALA A 620 -4.07 45.66 14.47
C ALA A 620 -3.40 45.75 13.09
N LEU A 621 -4.11 45.31 12.05
CA LEU A 621 -3.62 45.31 10.67
C LEU A 621 -3.91 46.59 9.88
N ARG A 622 -4.61 47.59 10.46
CA ARG A 622 -5.03 48.83 9.74
C ARG A 622 -3.90 49.65 9.12
N ARG A 623 -2.67 49.53 9.63
CA ARG A 623 -1.50 50.24 9.11
C ARG A 623 -0.70 49.44 8.07
N CYS A 624 -1.16 48.24 7.73
CA CYS A 624 -0.53 47.40 6.72
C CYS A 624 -1.12 47.69 5.33
N GLN A 625 -0.25 47.63 4.32
CA GLN A 625 -0.61 47.69 2.91
C GLN A 625 -0.26 46.35 2.26
N LEU A 626 -0.76 46.10 1.05
CA LEU A 626 -0.52 44.83 0.35
C LEU A 626 0.97 44.58 0.06
N ARG A 627 1.78 45.64 -0.11
CA ARG A 627 3.25 45.53 -0.19
C ARG A 627 3.93 44.95 1.06
N HIS A 628 3.26 45.00 2.22
CA HIS A 628 3.79 44.47 3.47
C HIS A 628 3.40 43.01 3.73
N SER A 629 2.66 42.35 2.83
CA SER A 629 2.01 41.06 3.10
C SER A 629 3.00 39.94 3.46
N MET A 630 4.15 39.86 2.78
CA MET A 630 5.17 38.86 3.09
C MET A 630 5.87 39.12 4.43
N ALA A 631 6.26 40.37 4.69
CA ALA A 631 6.89 40.77 5.96
C ALA A 631 5.92 40.57 7.14
N LEU A 632 4.62 40.81 6.93
CA LEU A 632 3.58 40.56 7.92
C LEU A 632 3.44 39.07 8.25
N TRP A 633 3.45 38.21 7.23
CA TRP A 633 3.43 36.77 7.44
C TRP A 633 4.65 36.30 8.27
N GLN A 634 5.85 36.79 7.95
CA GLN A 634 7.08 36.45 8.66
C GLN A 634 7.00 36.86 10.15
N LEU A 635 6.55 38.10 10.41
CA LEU A 635 6.33 38.61 11.76
C LEU A 635 5.32 37.76 12.55
N LEU A 636 4.16 37.47 11.95
CA LEU A 636 3.09 36.72 12.62
C LEU A 636 3.47 35.24 12.86
N CYS A 637 4.22 34.63 11.96
CA CYS A 637 4.77 33.27 12.12
C CYS A 637 5.75 33.18 13.30
N ALA A 638 6.71 34.11 13.37
CA ALA A 638 7.66 34.18 14.47
C ALA A 638 6.92 34.46 15.79
N HIS A 639 6.02 35.45 15.80
CA HIS A 639 5.25 35.83 16.99
C HIS A 639 4.33 34.70 17.48
N LYS A 640 3.69 33.94 16.59
CA LYS A 640 2.93 32.73 16.95
C LYS A 640 3.80 31.72 17.70
N SER A 641 5.02 31.51 17.21
CA SER A 641 5.98 30.57 17.79
C SER A 641 6.50 31.05 19.14
N GLU A 642 6.70 32.37 19.30
CA GLU A 642 7.02 32.98 20.59
C GLU A 642 5.89 32.76 21.61
N GLN A 643 4.62 32.90 21.21
CA GLN A 643 3.48 32.64 22.09
C GLN A 643 3.37 31.17 22.48
N LEU A 644 3.63 30.22 21.56
CA LEU A 644 3.67 28.80 21.90
C LEU A 644 4.75 28.49 22.95
N LEU A 645 5.93 29.09 22.79
CA LEU A 645 7.02 28.95 23.75
C LEU A 645 6.62 29.49 25.14
N ARG A 646 5.88 30.61 25.20
CA ARG A 646 5.33 31.16 26.46
C ARG A 646 4.32 30.22 27.13
N LEU A 647 3.56 29.46 26.34
CA LEU A 647 2.60 28.47 26.82
C LEU A 647 3.24 27.12 27.18
N GLY A 648 4.58 27.02 27.12
CA GLY A 648 5.32 25.78 27.41
C GLY A 648 5.14 24.69 26.34
N ARG A 649 4.69 25.04 25.13
CA ARG A 649 4.55 24.13 23.99
C ARG A 649 5.75 24.28 23.06
N ASP A 650 6.17 23.20 22.40
CA ASP A 650 7.25 23.23 21.41
C ASP A 650 6.75 23.84 20.08
N PRO A 651 7.24 25.03 19.65
CA PRO A 651 6.80 25.64 18.40
C PRO A 651 7.30 24.89 17.16
N PHE A 652 8.28 24.01 17.29
CA PHE A 652 8.91 23.29 16.18
C PHE A 652 8.64 21.77 16.24
N ALA A 653 7.53 21.33 16.82
CA ALA A 653 7.20 19.91 16.99
C ALA A 653 7.37 19.09 15.70
N ASP A 654 7.01 19.67 14.55
CA ASP A 654 7.06 19.03 13.23
C ASP A 654 8.43 19.04 12.54
N VAL A 655 9.44 19.71 13.11
CA VAL A 655 10.82 19.71 12.57
C VAL A 655 11.52 18.41 12.94
N SER A 656 12.37 17.89 12.04
CA SER A 656 13.19 16.69 12.27
C SER A 656 13.96 16.78 13.60
N PRO A 657 14.03 15.69 14.40
CA PRO A 657 14.80 15.68 15.65
C PRO A 657 16.29 15.98 15.43
N ALA A 658 16.80 15.80 14.21
CA ALA A 658 18.18 16.14 13.85
C ALA A 658 18.53 17.64 14.00
N TYR A 659 17.54 18.54 14.03
CA TYR A 659 17.73 20.00 14.20
C TYR A 659 17.32 20.52 15.58
N LYS A 660 17.14 19.60 16.55
CA LYS A 660 16.63 19.87 17.89
C LYS A 660 17.65 19.58 18.99
N GLU A 661 18.94 19.60 18.67
CA GLU A 661 19.97 19.51 19.69
C GLU A 661 19.99 20.78 20.54
N GLU A 662 20.06 20.61 21.86
CA GLU A 662 20.12 21.71 22.81
C GLU A 662 21.49 22.37 22.77
N LEU A 663 21.54 23.69 22.97
CA LEU A 663 22.79 24.43 23.04
C LEU A 663 23.56 24.05 24.33
N THR A 664 24.84 23.73 24.18
CA THR A 664 25.72 23.60 25.35
C THR A 664 25.93 24.97 26.02
N PRO A 665 26.29 25.00 27.32
CA PRO A 665 26.53 26.25 28.04
C PRO A 665 27.59 27.16 27.37
N GLU A 666 28.58 26.56 26.71
CA GLU A 666 29.64 27.27 25.98
C GLU A 666 29.09 27.94 24.71
N LEU A 667 28.31 27.21 23.91
CA LEU A 667 27.65 27.74 22.71
C LEU A 667 26.63 28.82 23.06
N ALA A 668 25.87 28.64 24.16
CA ALA A 668 24.92 29.63 24.64
C ALA A 668 25.60 30.96 25.01
N LYS A 669 26.79 30.92 25.61
CA LYS A 669 27.58 32.13 25.93
C LYS A 669 28.06 32.86 24.67
N LEU A 670 28.50 32.12 23.65
CA LEU A 670 28.89 32.69 22.36
C LEU A 670 27.68 33.35 21.68
N LEU A 671 26.54 32.66 21.66
CA LEU A 671 25.28 33.20 21.13
C LEU A 671 24.87 34.48 21.87
N HIS A 672 24.92 34.49 23.21
CA HIS A 672 24.57 35.69 24.00
C HIS A 672 25.44 36.91 23.64
N THR A 673 26.72 36.70 23.34
CA THR A 673 27.62 37.80 22.94
C THR A 673 27.19 38.45 21.63
N PHE A 674 26.71 37.63 20.69
CA PHE A 674 26.10 38.08 19.43
C PHE A 674 24.77 38.80 19.68
N LEU A 675 23.86 38.20 20.46
CA LEU A 675 22.50 38.73 20.66
C LEU A 675 22.47 40.14 21.25
N VAL A 676 23.43 40.51 22.09
CA VAL A 676 23.55 41.85 22.70
C VAL A 676 23.79 42.96 21.66
N HIS A 677 24.49 42.65 20.57
CA HIS A 677 24.90 43.65 19.57
C HIS A 677 24.13 43.51 18.24
N SER A 678 23.33 42.45 18.09
CA SER A 678 22.58 42.14 16.87
C SER A 678 21.20 42.79 16.82
N ARG A 679 20.66 42.93 15.61
CA ARG A 679 19.23 43.24 15.39
C ARG A 679 18.36 42.03 15.69
N LEU A 680 18.07 41.83 16.97
CA LEU A 680 17.40 40.65 17.51
C LEU A 680 16.06 40.31 16.82
N GLU A 681 15.23 41.31 16.55
CA GLU A 681 13.91 41.12 15.92
C GLU A 681 14.04 40.56 14.50
N THR A 682 14.93 41.15 13.69
CA THR A 682 15.19 40.69 12.32
C THR A 682 15.85 39.31 12.35
N PHE A 683 16.80 39.07 13.25
CA PHE A 683 17.49 37.78 13.37
C PHE A 683 16.51 36.66 13.69
N LEU A 684 15.62 36.88 14.65
CA LEU A 684 14.58 35.92 15.03
C LEU A 684 13.64 35.61 13.86
N GLN A 685 13.23 36.61 13.10
CA GLN A 685 12.33 36.44 11.96
C GLN A 685 12.98 35.67 10.81
N GLU A 686 14.23 35.98 10.46
CA GLU A 686 14.96 35.28 9.38
C GLU A 686 15.30 33.84 9.75
N LEU A 687 15.78 33.62 10.98
CA LEU A 687 16.06 32.27 11.47
C LEU A 687 14.76 31.44 11.58
N HIS A 688 13.65 32.05 12.04
CA HIS A 688 12.35 31.39 12.07
C HIS A 688 11.91 30.93 10.68
N GLU A 689 11.98 31.84 9.71
CA GLU A 689 11.58 31.57 8.35
C GLU A 689 12.39 30.43 7.73
N MET A 690 13.72 30.42 7.93
CA MET A 690 14.57 29.33 7.46
C MET A 690 14.16 27.98 8.08
N ILE A 691 13.91 27.94 9.39
CA ILE A 691 13.49 26.71 10.08
C ILE A 691 12.16 26.19 9.51
N ILE A 692 11.18 27.07 9.31
CA ILE A 692 9.86 26.68 8.82
C ILE A 692 9.88 26.29 7.34
N LEU A 693 10.61 27.00 6.49
CA LEU A 693 10.57 26.81 5.03
C LEU A 693 11.54 25.74 4.52
N LYS A 694 12.72 25.59 5.15
CA LYS A 694 13.77 24.66 4.71
C LYS A 694 13.86 23.42 5.59
N LEU A 695 13.92 23.58 6.91
CA LEU A 695 14.23 22.48 7.84
C LEU A 695 13.02 21.60 8.19
N ARG A 696 11.81 22.07 7.92
CA ARG A 696 10.56 21.29 8.11
C ARG A 696 10.29 20.26 7.00
N ARG A 697 11.04 20.29 5.89
CA ARG A 697 10.80 19.39 4.75
C ARG A 697 11.21 17.95 5.05
N VAL A 698 10.52 16.99 4.43
CA VAL A 698 10.78 15.55 4.61
C VAL A 698 12.22 15.16 4.20
N GLN A 699 12.77 15.78 3.16
CA GLN A 699 14.14 15.55 2.68
C GLN A 699 15.16 16.55 3.26
N ALA A 700 14.78 17.38 4.23
CA ALA A 700 15.64 18.45 4.72
C ALA A 700 17.02 17.95 5.17
N VAL A 701 17.10 16.78 5.81
CA VAL A 701 18.36 16.22 6.34
C VAL A 701 19.34 15.83 5.22
N GLU A 702 18.86 15.52 4.02
CA GLU A 702 19.69 15.19 2.87
C GLU A 702 20.24 16.44 2.18
N GLU A 703 19.44 17.52 2.11
CA GLU A 703 19.80 18.79 1.47
C GLU A 703 20.57 19.75 2.40
N PHE A 704 20.18 19.81 3.67
CA PHE A 704 20.75 20.66 4.71
C PHE A 704 21.32 19.77 5.81
N ARG A 705 22.60 19.41 5.70
CA ARG A 705 23.14 18.46 6.67
C ARG A 705 23.25 19.07 8.07
N PRO A 706 22.81 18.39 9.14
CA PRO A 706 22.80 18.95 10.49
C PRO A 706 24.18 19.36 11.04
N ASP A 707 25.25 18.76 10.50
CA ASP A 707 26.65 19.02 10.87
C ASP A 707 27.22 20.30 10.24
N TRP A 708 26.48 20.97 9.34
CA TRP A 708 26.92 22.23 8.75
C TRP A 708 26.77 23.40 9.72
N SER A 709 27.58 24.44 9.52
CA SER A 709 27.45 25.70 10.26
C SER A 709 26.10 26.36 9.99
N LEU A 710 25.41 26.79 11.05
CA LEU A 710 24.17 27.55 10.94
C LEU A 710 24.39 28.87 10.20
N LYS A 711 25.55 29.49 10.41
CA LYS A 711 25.96 30.74 9.75
C LYS A 711 26.06 30.55 8.24
N GLU A 712 26.86 29.57 7.80
CA GLU A 712 27.09 29.29 6.38
C GLU A 712 25.81 28.86 5.65
N SER A 713 24.86 28.28 6.39
CA SER A 713 23.56 27.89 5.86
C SER A 713 22.57 29.06 5.77
N LEU A 714 22.65 30.03 6.69
CA LEU A 714 21.77 31.20 6.73
C LEU A 714 22.24 32.34 5.80
N LEU A 715 23.55 32.50 5.59
CA LEU A 715 24.09 33.58 4.75
C LEU A 715 23.57 33.56 3.30
N PRO A 716 23.58 32.44 2.55
CA PRO A 716 23.05 32.41 1.19
C PRO A 716 21.58 32.83 1.12
N TYR A 717 20.82 32.54 2.18
CA TYR A 717 19.42 32.90 2.30
C TYR A 717 19.23 34.40 2.51
N LEU A 718 20.06 35.02 3.35
CA LEU A 718 20.06 36.47 3.59
C LEU A 718 20.53 37.25 2.36
N TYR A 719 21.54 36.74 1.64
CA TYR A 719 22.02 37.32 0.38
C TYR A 719 20.95 37.36 -0.70
N ALA A 720 20.12 36.32 -0.82
CA ALA A 720 19.02 36.30 -1.78
C ALA A 720 17.90 37.31 -1.47
N LYS A 721 17.91 37.91 -0.28
CA LYS A 721 16.91 38.88 0.20
C LYS A 721 17.48 40.30 0.36
N ASP A 722 18.76 40.53 0.08
CA ASP A 722 19.46 41.78 0.37
C ASP A 722 19.24 42.24 1.83
N SER A 723 19.29 41.30 2.78
CA SER A 723 19.00 41.58 4.20
C SER A 723 20.12 42.40 4.87
N GLU A 724 19.73 43.37 5.70
CA GLU A 724 20.67 44.20 6.47
C GLU A 724 21.43 43.41 7.56
N LEU A 725 21.02 42.16 7.85
CA LEU A 725 21.68 41.27 8.80
C LEU A 725 22.97 40.62 8.29
N VAL A 726 23.22 40.65 6.97
CA VAL A 726 24.35 39.91 6.37
C VAL A 726 25.67 40.29 7.03
N LEU A 727 25.96 41.59 7.16
CA LEU A 727 27.21 42.09 7.74
C LEU A 727 27.37 41.70 9.22
N GLU A 728 26.31 41.83 10.02
CA GLU A 728 26.32 41.46 11.44
C GLU A 728 26.56 39.96 11.62
N LEU A 729 25.93 39.13 10.77
CA LEU A 729 26.07 37.68 10.84
C LEU A 729 27.46 37.22 10.41
N GLU A 730 28.04 37.79 9.35
CA GLU A 730 29.38 37.46 8.85
C GLU A 730 30.47 37.75 9.89
N ASP A 731 30.41 38.91 10.54
CA ASP A 731 31.48 39.39 11.41
C ASP A 731 31.38 38.84 12.83
N THR A 732 30.16 38.59 13.35
CA THR A 732 29.96 38.38 14.79
C THR A 732 29.24 37.09 15.17
N PHE A 733 28.61 36.37 14.22
CA PHE A 733 27.91 35.13 14.55
C PHE A 733 28.87 33.94 14.73
N PRO A 734 28.72 33.10 15.78
CA PRO A 734 29.66 32.01 16.05
C PRO A 734 29.57 30.86 15.03
N ASP A 735 30.70 30.50 14.42
CA ASP A 735 30.79 29.38 13.45
C ASP A 735 30.56 28.00 14.09
N ALA A 736 30.76 27.89 15.41
CA ALA A 736 30.60 26.65 16.17
C ALA A 736 29.13 26.22 16.35
N ILE A 737 28.16 27.11 16.08
CA ILE A 737 26.74 26.78 16.15
C ILE A 737 26.33 26.11 14.85
N LEU A 738 26.03 24.81 14.94
CA LEU A 738 25.63 23.98 13.80
C LEU A 738 24.11 24.06 13.53
N LEU A 739 23.69 23.61 12.34
CA LEU A 739 22.28 23.44 11.97
C LEU A 739 21.54 22.49 12.93
N SER A 740 22.22 21.52 13.53
CA SER A 740 21.64 20.65 14.57
C SER A 740 21.08 21.44 15.76
N HIS A 741 21.62 22.64 16.02
CA HIS A 741 21.20 23.55 17.08
C HIS A 741 20.24 24.66 16.61
N ALA A 742 19.69 24.60 15.39
CA ALA A 742 18.90 25.69 14.81
C ALA A 742 17.69 26.06 15.67
N THR A 743 16.91 25.07 16.10
CA THR A 743 15.73 25.32 16.95
C THR A 743 16.10 25.78 18.35
N GLY A 744 17.18 25.25 18.93
CA GLY A 744 17.73 25.68 20.23
C GLY A 744 18.21 27.14 20.19
N THR A 745 18.89 27.53 19.12
CA THR A 745 19.35 28.91 18.86
C THR A 745 18.18 29.88 18.79
N TRP A 746 17.13 29.52 18.06
CA TRP A 746 15.93 30.35 17.97
C TRP A 746 15.23 30.51 19.32
N LYS A 747 15.04 29.40 20.07
CA LYS A 747 14.43 29.42 21.42
C LYS A 747 15.23 30.30 22.38
N ALA A 748 16.56 30.18 22.39
CA ALA A 748 17.43 30.98 23.23
C ALA A 748 17.34 32.48 22.90
N ALA A 749 17.33 32.85 21.61
CA ALA A 749 17.16 34.23 21.17
C ALA A 749 15.77 34.79 21.52
N ALA A 750 14.71 33.99 21.42
CA ALA A 750 13.35 34.40 21.78
C ALA A 750 13.20 34.62 23.29
N LEU A 751 13.86 33.80 24.11
CA LEU A 751 13.93 34.00 25.56
C LEU A 751 14.73 35.27 25.91
N PHE A 752 15.89 35.47 25.28
CA PHE A 752 16.69 36.68 25.46
C PHE A 752 15.90 37.97 25.16
N LYS A 753 15.13 37.96 24.05
CA LYS A 753 14.22 39.06 23.68
C LYS A 753 13.18 39.36 24.75
N ARG A 754 12.68 38.32 25.43
CA ARG A 754 11.69 38.47 26.51
C ARG A 754 12.32 39.05 27.77
N GLU A 755 13.56 38.69 28.09
CA GLU A 755 14.26 39.17 29.28
C GLU A 755 14.71 40.64 29.15
N HIS A 756 14.87 41.13 27.92
CA HIS A 756 15.38 42.47 27.60
C HIS A 756 14.35 43.41 26.94
N ARG A 757 13.06 43.01 26.93
CA ARG A 757 11.90 43.88 26.63
C ARG A 757 11.27 44.34 27.93
#